data_AF-A0A182QIU0-F1
#
_entry.id   AF-A0A182QIU0-F1
#
_cell.length_a   1.000
_cell.length_b   1.000
_cell.length_c   1.000
_cell.angle_alpha   90.00
_cell.angle_beta   90.00
_cell.angle_gamma   90.00
#
_symmetry.space_group_name_H-M   'P 1'
#
loop_
_entity.id
_entity.type
_entity.pdbx_description
1 polymer ?
#
loop_
_entity_poly.entity_id
_entity_poly.type
_entity_poly.pdbx_seq_one_letter_code
_entity_poly.pdbx_strand_id
1 'polypeptide(L)'
;MASGNTPTLALRSAKGVEVWKLEQQTSKLTFLPDARFTPDQSKSCRAIVYSPDGRFLAWANGSTVQLVRVANCWKQIASLPRPKACNLRFSPLSNYLMTWEPYTQNPNETPKEKPNLFIYRAETGEEVFSIIQKRHQDWQMHWSCDESIAALMVGGEALFYDHSPTGPGFKQVVKRFGNLRNGGLSVAPGLSPPHIGVYMPGTKGAPSMCRLFKYPNLEMNQPVASKSFFQADKVDMIWNRKGSGLILLTSTEVDTSGESYYGKQALHYMTPKGDSCGIQLKAEGPIHDVAWSPKSTEFCLVYGFMPARATLYNLKCDIVYDFEPGNRNSIYYNDFGNLILFGGFGNLPGYIETWDLTRKKKLASFKAPDTTLLEWNPAGDTFMTATTAPRLRMANGFKVWHYSGALLGEYDWAGELLEVVWQKYPKGTFKEVSVTDEKIVGIVSATPVASKQKYIPPGARNSIGVSASGETIDLRPPIPGLPPGYRSSTQIKNSRKSKKANKAAAAAATTNAGDGSTNEAVATGGVEKASTAPQQKKPAAKKNAKNNANNNHNAERDLANGNANTNAKTSSPPAADNGVAVAKVAPTGDPAKDKKIKLIQKKLKDIKVLKEKHERGEALVQTQLIKMNSESVLIKELEALKVA
;
A
#
# COMPACT_ATOMS: atom_id res chain seq x y z
N MET A 1 -12.83 -22.79 20.79
CA MET A 1 -11.48 -23.38 20.60
C MET A 1 -11.57 -24.91 20.58
N ALA A 2 -11.96 -25.52 19.46
CA ALA A 2 -12.36 -26.95 19.41
C ALA A 2 -11.20 -27.96 19.24
N SER A 3 -9.93 -27.53 19.26
CA SER A 3 -8.77 -28.39 18.97
C SER A 3 -7.71 -28.45 20.07
N GLY A 4 -7.89 -27.77 21.22
CA GLY A 4 -6.91 -27.73 22.33
C GLY A 4 -5.58 -27.04 22.01
N ASN A 5 -5.30 -26.74 20.73
CA ASN A 5 -4.12 -26.01 20.28
C ASN A 5 -4.40 -24.51 20.34
N THR A 6 -3.59 -23.81 21.13
CA THR A 6 -3.68 -22.36 21.27
C THR A 6 -2.48 -21.71 20.60
N PRO A 7 -2.68 -20.98 19.48
CA PRO A 7 -1.59 -20.33 18.76
C PRO A 7 -0.79 -19.38 19.64
N THR A 8 0.54 -19.47 19.57
CA THR A 8 1.43 -18.51 20.24
C THR A 8 1.71 -17.30 19.35
N LEU A 9 2.15 -16.21 19.97
CA LEU A 9 2.56 -14.97 19.32
C LEU A 9 4.07 -14.81 19.48
N ALA A 10 4.81 -14.71 18.38
CA ALA A 10 6.21 -14.29 18.43
C ALA A 10 6.29 -12.78 18.25
N LEU A 11 7.01 -12.10 19.14
CA LEU A 11 7.19 -10.66 19.14
C LEU A 11 8.66 -10.34 18.90
N ARG A 12 8.91 -9.42 17.97
CA ARG A 12 10.21 -8.81 17.73
C ARG A 12 10.15 -7.35 18.15
N SER A 13 10.99 -6.97 19.09
CA SER A 13 11.09 -5.61 19.62
C SER A 13 12.53 -5.12 19.58
N ALA A 14 12.75 -3.85 19.90
CA ALA A 14 14.09 -3.29 20.12
C ALA A 14 14.88 -3.99 21.24
N LYS A 15 14.19 -4.69 22.15
CA LYS A 15 14.81 -5.46 23.24
C LYS A 15 15.17 -6.89 22.82
N GLY A 16 14.69 -7.33 21.66
CA GLY A 16 14.97 -8.65 21.08
C GLY A 16 13.69 -9.44 20.77
N VAL A 17 13.73 -10.77 20.93
CA VAL A 17 12.64 -11.69 20.57
C VAL A 17 12.06 -12.36 21.80
N GLU A 18 10.73 -12.34 21.89
CA GLU A 18 9.95 -13.02 22.91
C GLU A 18 8.83 -13.83 22.26
N VAL A 19 8.39 -14.89 22.92
CA VAL A 19 7.19 -15.63 22.51
C VAL A 19 6.19 -15.61 23.64
N TRP A 20 4.96 -15.22 23.33
CA TRP A 20 3.86 -15.14 24.27
C TRP A 20 2.82 -16.22 23.95
N LYS A 21 2.29 -16.86 24.97
CA LYS A 21 1.21 -17.83 24.90
C LYS A 21 -0.05 -17.24 25.52
N LEU A 22 -1.20 -17.65 25.00
CA LEU A 22 -2.47 -17.29 25.61
C LEU A 22 -2.71 -18.18 26.84
N GLU A 23 -2.96 -17.56 27.98
CA GLU A 23 -3.43 -18.20 29.20
C GLU A 23 -4.95 -17.99 29.31
N GLN A 24 -5.72 -19.05 29.10
CA GLN A 24 -7.17 -19.01 29.20
C GLN A 24 -7.59 -19.12 30.68
N GLN A 25 -7.71 -17.99 31.37
CA GLN A 25 -8.28 -17.95 32.72
C GLN A 25 -9.59 -17.14 32.83
N THR A 26 -9.96 -16.31 31.85
CA THR A 26 -11.17 -15.45 31.92
C THR A 26 -11.67 -14.98 30.55
N SER A 27 -12.79 -14.26 30.50
CA SER A 27 -13.37 -13.59 29.32
C SER A 27 -12.43 -12.61 28.61
N LYS A 28 -11.41 -12.10 29.30
CA LYS A 28 -10.30 -11.32 28.74
C LYS A 28 -9.19 -12.28 28.27
N LEU A 29 -8.75 -12.15 27.02
CA LEU A 29 -7.59 -12.88 26.53
C LEU A 29 -6.34 -12.28 27.16
N THR A 30 -5.60 -13.08 27.93
CA THR A 30 -4.32 -12.72 28.56
C THR A 30 -3.16 -13.45 27.89
N PHE A 31 -2.25 -12.73 27.23
CA PHE A 31 -1.02 -13.25 26.66
C PHE A 31 0.13 -13.00 27.64
N LEU A 32 0.84 -14.07 27.98
CA LEU A 32 2.01 -14.00 28.86
C LEU A 32 3.23 -14.59 28.16
N PRO A 33 4.45 -14.14 28.50
CA PRO A 33 5.68 -14.78 28.05
C PRO A 33 5.66 -16.29 28.30
N ASP A 34 5.97 -17.09 27.28
CA ASP A 34 6.10 -18.54 27.44
C ASP A 34 7.40 -18.83 28.19
N ALA A 35 7.30 -19.23 29.46
CA ALA A 35 8.44 -19.57 30.31
C ALA A 35 9.36 -20.66 29.73
N ARG A 36 8.88 -21.45 28.74
CA ARG A 36 9.67 -22.47 28.06
C ARG A 36 10.56 -21.92 26.95
N PHE A 37 10.30 -20.69 26.49
CA PHE A 37 11.10 -20.02 25.48
C PHE A 37 12.14 -19.15 26.16
N THR A 38 13.41 -19.29 25.79
CA THR A 38 14.47 -18.39 26.25
C THR A 38 14.47 -17.14 25.37
N PRO A 39 14.14 -15.95 25.91
CA PRO A 39 14.14 -14.72 25.11
C PRO A 39 15.53 -14.39 24.59
N ASP A 40 15.62 -13.99 23.33
CA ASP A 40 16.86 -13.44 22.78
C ASP A 40 16.87 -11.93 23.05
N GLN A 41 17.85 -11.43 23.80
CA GLN A 41 17.95 -10.02 24.19
C GLN A 41 18.74 -9.15 23.19
N SER A 42 18.98 -9.67 21.98
CA SER A 42 19.74 -8.96 20.96
C SER A 42 18.99 -7.73 20.45
N LYS A 43 19.64 -6.56 20.56
CA LYS A 43 19.08 -5.27 20.13
C LYS A 43 18.98 -5.12 18.60
N SER A 44 19.61 -6.03 17.85
CA SER A 44 19.74 -5.97 16.39
C SER A 44 18.92 -7.04 15.66
N CYS A 45 17.77 -7.46 16.21
CA CYS A 45 16.91 -8.44 15.56
C CYS A 45 16.29 -7.90 14.26
N ARG A 46 16.71 -8.45 13.12
CA ARG A 46 16.35 -7.95 11.78
C ARG A 46 15.11 -8.60 11.17
N ALA A 47 14.88 -9.87 11.48
CA ALA A 47 13.78 -10.65 10.91
C ALA A 47 13.32 -11.74 11.88
N ILE A 48 12.05 -12.12 11.77
CA ILE A 48 11.45 -13.25 12.47
C ILE A 48 10.43 -13.93 11.55
N VAL A 49 10.35 -15.26 11.57
CA VAL A 49 9.41 -16.00 10.72
C VAL A 49 9.07 -17.37 11.33
N TYR A 50 7.77 -17.69 11.36
CA TYR A 50 7.31 -19.06 11.57
C TYR A 50 7.31 -19.84 10.26
N SER A 51 7.62 -21.13 10.33
CA SER A 51 7.44 -22.02 9.20
C SER A 51 5.96 -22.15 8.81
N PRO A 52 5.59 -22.42 7.54
CA PRO A 52 4.20 -22.50 7.10
C PRO A 52 3.30 -23.47 7.89
N ASP A 53 3.88 -24.52 8.46
CA ASP A 53 3.25 -25.49 9.35
C ASP A 53 3.43 -25.18 10.85
N GLY A 54 4.14 -24.10 11.20
CA GLY A 54 4.46 -23.69 12.58
C GLY A 54 5.30 -24.67 13.39
N ARG A 55 5.97 -25.65 12.75
CA ARG A 55 6.91 -26.55 13.43
C ARG A 55 8.19 -25.85 13.86
N PHE A 56 8.60 -24.80 13.14
CA PHE A 56 9.84 -24.08 13.37
C PHE A 56 9.59 -22.58 13.52
N LEU A 57 10.44 -21.94 14.33
CA LEU A 57 10.58 -20.50 14.43
C LEU A 57 12.03 -20.15 14.11
N ALA A 58 12.24 -19.15 13.24
CA ALA A 58 13.56 -18.64 12.92
C ALA A 58 13.61 -17.12 13.09
N TRP A 59 14.70 -16.61 13.65
CA TRP A 59 14.95 -15.17 13.74
C TRP A 59 16.42 -14.83 13.53
N ALA A 60 16.68 -13.65 12.97
CA ALA A 60 18.01 -13.13 12.75
C ALA A 60 18.32 -12.09 13.83
N ASN A 61 19.26 -12.38 14.73
CA ASN A 61 19.55 -11.52 15.89
C ASN A 61 20.64 -10.45 15.61
N GLY A 62 21.18 -10.43 14.39
CA GLY A 62 22.24 -9.52 13.94
C GLY A 62 23.67 -10.06 14.13
N SER A 63 23.81 -11.22 14.77
CA SER A 63 25.07 -11.99 14.81
C SER A 63 24.90 -13.37 14.17
N THR A 64 23.81 -14.05 14.49
CA THR A 64 23.44 -15.36 13.95
C THR A 64 21.96 -15.42 13.62
N VAL A 65 21.58 -16.41 12.81
CA VAL A 65 20.19 -16.80 12.62
C VAL A 65 19.92 -18.00 13.51
N GLN A 66 19.02 -17.83 14.47
CA GLN A 66 18.58 -18.90 15.35
C GLN A 66 17.44 -19.66 14.69
N LEU A 67 17.50 -20.98 14.75
CA LEU A 67 16.47 -21.89 14.29
C LEU A 67 16.06 -22.81 15.43
N VAL A 68 14.79 -22.75 15.82
CA VAL A 68 14.25 -23.54 16.92
C VAL A 68 13.03 -24.35 16.50
N ARG A 69 12.85 -25.51 17.12
CA ARG A 69 11.65 -26.34 17.00
C ARG A 69 10.61 -25.89 18.02
N VAL A 70 9.40 -25.60 17.59
CA VAL A 70 8.34 -25.07 18.45
C VAL A 70 7.76 -26.15 19.37
N ALA A 71 7.78 -27.42 18.95
CA ALA A 71 7.17 -28.52 19.69
C ALA A 71 7.66 -28.59 21.15
N ASN A 72 6.73 -28.35 22.09
CA ASN A 72 6.75 -28.50 23.55
C ASN A 72 7.90 -27.87 24.38
N CYS A 73 9.03 -27.48 23.80
CA CYS A 73 10.18 -26.96 24.55
C CYS A 73 11.11 -26.00 23.78
N TRP A 74 10.69 -25.43 22.65
CA TRP A 74 11.49 -24.42 21.93
C TRP A 74 12.95 -24.86 21.65
N LYS A 75 13.15 -26.16 21.37
CA LYS A 75 14.48 -26.75 21.27
C LYS A 75 15.28 -26.09 20.14
N GLN A 76 16.45 -25.56 20.48
CA GLN A 76 17.38 -25.01 19.49
C GLN A 76 17.90 -26.13 18.57
N ILE A 77 17.74 -25.94 17.27
CA ILE A 77 18.23 -26.86 16.22
C ILE A 77 19.60 -26.39 15.76
N ALA A 78 19.72 -25.12 15.40
CA ALA A 78 20.94 -24.56 14.86
C ALA A 78 21.06 -23.06 15.12
N SER A 79 22.31 -22.60 15.20
CA SER A 79 22.69 -21.19 15.19
C SER A 79 23.57 -20.95 13.96
N LEU A 80 22.99 -20.37 12.92
CA LEU A 80 23.64 -20.19 11.62
C LEU A 80 24.48 -18.89 11.66
N PRO A 81 25.77 -18.91 11.29
CA PRO A 81 26.66 -17.75 11.40
C PRO A 81 26.42 -16.72 10.28
N ARG A 82 25.25 -16.09 10.31
CA ARG A 82 24.74 -15.15 9.29
C ARG A 82 24.39 -13.81 9.94
N PRO A 83 25.40 -12.97 10.26
CA PRO A 83 25.19 -11.70 10.97
C PRO A 83 24.48 -10.64 10.11
N LYS A 84 24.59 -10.74 8.79
CA LYS A 84 24.01 -9.76 7.86
C LYS A 84 22.61 -10.15 7.38
N ALA A 85 22.13 -11.35 7.70
CA ALA A 85 20.80 -11.82 7.33
C ALA A 85 19.70 -10.85 7.79
N CYS A 86 18.88 -10.42 6.83
CA CYS A 86 17.78 -9.50 7.07
C CYS A 86 16.44 -10.01 6.51
N ASN A 87 16.46 -11.06 5.69
CA ASN A 87 15.24 -11.70 5.19
C ASN A 87 15.34 -13.20 5.40
N LEU A 88 14.25 -13.77 5.93
CA LEU A 88 14.12 -15.19 6.22
C LEU A 88 12.82 -15.70 5.57
N ARG A 89 12.87 -16.89 4.97
CA ARG A 89 11.69 -17.52 4.38
C ARG A 89 11.81 -19.03 4.43
N PHE A 90 10.75 -19.70 4.83
CA PHE A 90 10.66 -21.16 4.76
C PHE A 90 10.07 -21.62 3.42
N SER A 91 10.45 -22.82 3.00
CA SER A 91 9.79 -23.54 1.90
C SER A 91 8.36 -23.99 2.30
N PRO A 92 7.47 -24.30 1.34
CA PRO A 92 6.06 -24.58 1.60
C PRO A 92 5.74 -25.71 2.59
N LEU A 93 6.55 -26.78 2.63
CA LEU A 93 6.44 -27.90 3.58
C LEU A 93 7.38 -27.75 4.77
N SER A 94 8.05 -26.60 4.89
CA SER A 94 8.97 -26.27 5.98
C SER A 94 10.22 -27.15 6.06
N ASN A 95 10.61 -27.84 4.98
CA ASN A 95 11.84 -28.65 4.98
C ASN A 95 13.10 -27.80 4.84
N TYR A 96 12.99 -26.60 4.27
CA TYR A 96 14.12 -25.71 4.02
C TYR A 96 13.88 -24.31 4.60
N LEU A 97 14.92 -23.74 5.19
CA LEU A 97 15.00 -22.33 5.59
C LEU A 97 15.93 -21.59 4.65
N MET A 98 15.44 -20.49 4.08
CA MET A 98 16.20 -19.58 3.25
C MET A 98 16.59 -18.35 4.05
N THR A 99 17.86 -17.94 3.93
CA THR A 99 18.36 -16.69 4.50
C THR A 99 18.96 -15.83 3.41
N TRP A 100 18.65 -14.54 3.42
CA TRP A 100 19.24 -13.58 2.49
C TRP A 100 19.87 -12.41 3.22
N GLU A 101 21.05 -12.06 2.73
CA GLU A 101 21.86 -10.94 3.20
C GLU A 101 22.04 -9.92 2.06
N PRO A 102 22.13 -8.62 2.36
CA PRO A 102 22.47 -7.61 1.36
C PRO A 102 23.83 -7.92 0.74
N TYR A 103 23.87 -8.00 -0.59
CA TYR A 103 25.10 -8.26 -1.31
C TYR A 103 26.08 -7.09 -1.14
N THR A 104 27.19 -7.33 -0.44
CA THR A 104 28.27 -6.34 -0.26
C THR A 104 29.56 -6.88 -0.84
N GLN A 105 30.18 -6.13 -1.75
CA GLN A 105 31.51 -6.44 -2.28
C GLN A 105 32.55 -5.63 -1.52
N ASN A 106 33.34 -6.30 -0.67
CA ASN A 106 34.44 -5.66 0.03
C ASN A 106 35.70 -5.70 -0.87
N PRO A 107 36.32 -4.56 -1.22
CA PRO A 107 37.49 -4.53 -2.08
C PRO A 107 38.70 -5.30 -1.53
N ASN A 108 38.76 -5.44 -0.19
CA ASN A 108 39.90 -6.02 0.53
C ASN A 108 39.73 -7.52 0.84
N GLU A 109 38.57 -8.13 0.53
CA GLU A 109 38.32 -9.55 0.78
C GLU A 109 38.49 -10.38 -0.50
N THR A 110 39.25 -11.48 -0.40
CA THR A 110 39.39 -12.50 -1.44
C THR A 110 38.73 -13.78 -0.95
N PRO A 111 37.77 -14.38 -1.69
CA PRO A 111 37.22 -13.99 -2.98
C PRO A 111 36.27 -12.76 -2.90
N LYS A 112 36.26 -11.97 -3.98
CA LYS A 112 35.47 -10.72 -4.09
C LYS A 112 33.96 -10.96 -4.16
N GLU A 113 33.54 -12.11 -4.66
CA GLU A 113 32.14 -12.47 -4.81
C GLU A 113 31.81 -13.60 -3.82
N LYS A 114 30.99 -13.28 -2.81
CA LYS A 114 30.52 -14.25 -1.82
C LYS A 114 29.02 -14.48 -2.00
N PRO A 115 28.54 -15.73 -1.84
CA PRO A 115 27.11 -15.99 -1.78
C PRO A 115 26.45 -15.18 -0.66
N ASN A 116 25.22 -14.75 -0.92
CA ASN A 116 24.42 -13.98 0.02
C ASN A 116 23.01 -14.56 0.20
N LEU A 117 22.62 -15.51 -0.64
CA LEU A 117 21.45 -16.37 -0.46
C LEU A 117 21.93 -17.76 -0.05
N PHE A 118 21.41 -18.24 1.07
CA PHE A 118 21.72 -19.56 1.61
C PHE A 118 20.44 -20.33 1.92
N ILE A 119 20.50 -21.65 1.79
CA ILE A 119 19.40 -22.55 2.08
C ILE A 119 19.89 -23.65 3.01
N TYR A 120 19.14 -23.84 4.08
CA TYR A 120 19.43 -24.79 5.14
C TYR A 120 18.33 -25.83 5.22
N ARG A 121 18.67 -27.08 5.56
CA ARG A 121 17.67 -28.08 5.95
C ARG A 121 17.13 -27.69 7.32
N ALA A 122 15.81 -27.48 7.44
CA ALA A 122 15.19 -26.97 8.65
C ALA A 122 15.32 -27.92 9.86
N GLU A 123 15.41 -29.23 9.62
CA GLU A 123 15.51 -30.21 10.70
C GLU A 123 16.88 -30.32 11.34
N THR A 124 17.95 -30.08 10.56
CA THR A 124 19.35 -30.27 10.98
C THR A 124 20.12 -28.95 11.08
N GLY A 125 19.68 -27.92 10.37
CA GLY A 125 20.41 -26.66 10.19
C GLY A 125 21.60 -26.76 9.23
N GLU A 126 21.74 -27.86 8.50
CA GLU A 126 22.83 -28.05 7.54
C GLU A 126 22.63 -27.18 6.30
N GLU A 127 23.70 -26.51 5.84
CA GLU A 127 23.71 -25.74 4.60
C GLU A 127 23.72 -26.66 3.39
N VAL A 128 22.65 -26.60 2.57
CA VAL A 128 22.51 -27.47 1.39
C VAL A 128 22.72 -26.74 0.07
N PHE A 129 22.61 -25.40 0.07
CA PHE A 129 22.74 -24.60 -1.14
C PHE A 129 23.13 -23.16 -0.82
N SER A 130 23.96 -22.56 -1.67
CA SER A 130 24.32 -21.15 -1.61
C SER A 130 24.52 -20.56 -3.00
N ILE A 131 24.07 -19.32 -3.20
CA ILE A 131 24.19 -18.61 -4.47
C ILE A 131 24.25 -17.10 -4.27
N ILE A 132 24.78 -16.40 -5.27
CA ILE A 132 24.79 -14.94 -5.31
C ILE A 132 23.47 -14.44 -5.91
N GLN A 133 22.68 -13.72 -5.11
CA GLN A 133 21.45 -13.06 -5.51
C GLN A 133 21.57 -11.55 -5.27
N LYS A 134 21.94 -10.83 -6.33
CA LYS A 134 22.13 -9.36 -6.29
C LYS A 134 20.79 -8.61 -6.22
N ARG A 135 19.71 -9.20 -6.74
CA ARG A 135 18.38 -8.55 -6.72
C ARG A 135 17.76 -8.72 -5.33
N HIS A 136 17.39 -7.61 -4.69
CA HIS A 136 16.65 -7.62 -3.43
C HIS A 136 15.18 -8.03 -3.63
N GLN A 137 14.54 -7.55 -4.71
CA GLN A 137 13.19 -7.98 -5.09
C GLN A 137 13.24 -9.41 -5.63
N ASP A 138 12.27 -10.25 -5.26
CA ASP A 138 12.20 -11.67 -5.64
C ASP A 138 13.48 -12.45 -5.33
N TRP A 139 14.12 -12.12 -4.19
CA TRP A 139 15.33 -12.80 -3.73
C TRP A 139 15.08 -14.28 -3.40
N GLN A 140 13.85 -14.61 -3.02
CA GLN A 140 13.45 -15.94 -2.56
C GLN A 140 13.37 -16.93 -3.72
N MET A 141 13.60 -18.20 -3.40
CA MET A 141 13.39 -19.29 -4.35
C MET A 141 11.92 -19.67 -4.32
N HIS A 142 11.38 -19.89 -5.51
CA HIS A 142 10.01 -20.35 -5.67
C HIS A 142 9.98 -21.86 -5.64
N TRP A 143 9.02 -22.42 -4.94
CA TRP A 143 8.88 -23.85 -4.76
C TRP A 143 7.52 -24.29 -5.29
N SER A 144 7.45 -25.52 -5.82
CA SER A 144 6.17 -26.20 -5.95
C SER A 144 5.59 -26.53 -4.57
N CYS A 145 4.28 -26.79 -4.48
CA CYS A 145 3.63 -27.05 -3.18
C CYS A 145 4.14 -28.31 -2.48
N ASP A 146 4.61 -29.28 -3.25
CA ASP A 146 5.20 -30.54 -2.81
C ASP A 146 6.73 -30.46 -2.67
N GLU A 147 7.32 -29.29 -2.90
CA GLU A 147 8.77 -29.04 -2.93
C GLU A 147 9.56 -29.90 -3.93
N SER A 148 8.89 -30.58 -4.88
CA SER A 148 9.55 -31.37 -5.90
C SER A 148 10.36 -30.52 -6.88
N ILE A 149 10.00 -29.26 -7.07
CA ILE A 149 10.67 -28.33 -7.97
C ILE A 149 10.98 -27.05 -7.21
N ALA A 150 12.21 -26.59 -7.37
CA ALA A 150 12.65 -25.28 -6.90
C ALA A 150 13.15 -24.45 -8.08
N ALA A 151 12.77 -23.17 -8.13
CA ALA A 151 13.12 -22.28 -9.23
C ALA A 151 13.57 -20.91 -8.72
N LEU A 152 14.68 -20.41 -9.25
CA LEU A 152 15.29 -19.14 -8.83
C LEU A 152 15.69 -18.32 -10.06
N MET A 153 15.38 -17.03 -10.04
CA MET A 153 15.82 -16.08 -11.05
C MET A 153 17.18 -15.50 -10.68
N VAL A 154 18.21 -15.75 -11.48
CA VAL A 154 19.57 -15.22 -11.26
C VAL A 154 20.11 -14.64 -12.56
N GLY A 155 20.55 -13.37 -12.54
CA GLY A 155 21.20 -12.75 -13.69
C GLY A 155 20.33 -12.63 -14.96
N GLY A 156 19.01 -12.79 -14.85
CA GLY A 156 18.10 -12.82 -16.02
C GLY A 156 17.91 -14.22 -16.62
N GLU A 157 18.34 -15.26 -15.92
CA GLU A 157 18.03 -16.66 -16.22
C GLU A 157 17.24 -17.27 -15.06
N ALA A 158 16.18 -18.02 -15.37
CA ALA A 158 15.49 -18.87 -14.41
C ALA A 158 16.19 -20.24 -14.36
N LEU A 159 16.68 -20.59 -13.18
CA LEU A 159 17.33 -21.87 -12.87
C LEU A 159 16.31 -22.78 -12.18
N PHE A 160 16.16 -24.01 -12.67
CA PHE A 160 15.25 -25.00 -12.11
C PHE A 160 16.04 -26.19 -11.54
N TYR A 161 15.71 -26.56 -10.31
CA TYR A 161 16.27 -27.69 -9.56
C TYR A 161 15.18 -28.71 -9.28
N ASP A 162 15.45 -29.97 -9.56
CA ASP A 162 14.54 -31.08 -9.33
C ASP A 162 14.88 -31.78 -8.01
N HIS A 163 13.95 -31.70 -7.06
CA HIS A 163 13.98 -32.26 -5.72
C HIS A 163 13.04 -33.47 -5.58
N SER A 164 12.55 -34.02 -6.69
CA SER A 164 11.90 -35.34 -6.67
C SER A 164 12.86 -36.39 -6.11
N PRO A 165 12.35 -37.54 -5.60
CA PRO A 165 13.21 -38.59 -5.02
C PRO A 165 14.31 -39.11 -5.96
N THR A 166 14.12 -38.97 -7.27
CA THR A 166 15.07 -39.36 -8.32
C THR A 166 15.90 -38.19 -8.86
N GLY A 167 15.61 -36.97 -8.43
CA GLY A 167 16.25 -35.75 -8.93
C GLY A 167 17.64 -35.49 -8.32
N PRO A 168 18.50 -34.72 -9.01
CA PRO A 168 19.83 -34.37 -8.50
C PRO A 168 19.80 -33.36 -7.33
N GLY A 169 18.64 -32.83 -6.96
CA GLY A 169 18.47 -31.80 -5.95
C GLY A 169 19.24 -30.52 -6.30
N PHE A 170 19.83 -29.89 -5.30
CA PHE A 170 20.64 -28.69 -5.46
C PHE A 170 21.99 -28.90 -6.17
N LYS A 171 22.39 -30.14 -6.45
CA LYS A 171 23.70 -30.45 -7.04
C LYS A 171 23.78 -30.02 -8.51
N GLN A 172 22.66 -30.03 -9.23
CA GLN A 172 22.63 -29.73 -10.65
C GLN A 172 21.38 -28.95 -11.04
N VAL A 173 21.57 -27.97 -11.92
CA VAL A 173 20.47 -27.29 -12.59
C VAL A 173 19.94 -28.17 -13.71
N VAL A 174 18.68 -28.60 -13.60
CA VAL A 174 18.04 -29.53 -14.56
C VAL A 174 17.54 -28.79 -15.80
N LYS A 175 17.00 -27.58 -15.62
CA LYS A 175 16.59 -26.71 -16.74
C LYS A 175 17.00 -25.26 -16.50
N ARG A 176 17.31 -24.58 -17.59
CA ARG A 176 17.54 -23.14 -17.63
C ARG A 176 16.57 -22.50 -18.61
N PHE A 177 16.04 -21.35 -18.24
CA PHE A 177 15.20 -20.55 -19.11
C PHE A 177 15.73 -19.11 -19.11
N GLY A 178 16.36 -18.72 -20.21
CA GLY A 178 17.15 -17.48 -20.31
C GLY A 178 16.42 -16.30 -20.97
N ASN A 179 17.17 -15.22 -21.21
CA ASN A 179 16.73 -13.97 -21.85
C ASN A 179 15.67 -13.16 -21.08
N LEU A 180 15.62 -13.29 -19.76
CA LEU A 180 14.69 -12.59 -18.87
C LEU A 180 15.36 -11.44 -18.12
N ARG A 181 16.11 -10.59 -18.84
CA ARG A 181 16.73 -9.42 -18.20
C ARG A 181 15.63 -8.52 -17.64
N ASN A 182 15.66 -8.27 -16.32
CA ASN A 182 14.62 -7.58 -15.57
C ASN A 182 13.25 -8.29 -15.55
N GLY A 183 13.19 -9.56 -15.98
CA GLY A 183 12.00 -10.38 -15.89
C GLY A 183 11.70 -10.85 -14.48
N GLY A 184 10.60 -11.58 -14.37
CA GLY A 184 10.10 -12.18 -13.13
C GLY A 184 9.75 -13.65 -13.35
N LEU A 185 9.79 -14.42 -12.27
CA LEU A 185 9.43 -15.84 -12.26
C LEU A 185 8.46 -16.08 -11.11
N SER A 186 7.45 -16.91 -11.33
CA SER A 186 6.53 -17.31 -10.27
C SER A 186 6.03 -18.74 -10.50
N VAL A 187 6.31 -19.63 -9.55
CA VAL A 187 5.85 -21.03 -9.57
C VAL A 187 4.46 -21.10 -8.95
N ALA A 188 3.52 -21.76 -9.61
CA ALA A 188 2.18 -21.94 -9.09
C ALA A 188 2.19 -22.86 -7.85
N PRO A 189 1.49 -22.51 -6.76
CA PRO A 189 1.39 -23.33 -5.54
C PRO A 189 0.39 -24.50 -5.69
N GLY A 190 0.07 -24.90 -6.92
CA GLY A 190 -0.89 -25.95 -7.24
C GLY A 190 -0.26 -27.34 -7.37
N LEU A 191 -1.07 -28.32 -7.78
CA LEU A 191 -0.63 -29.70 -7.99
C LEU A 191 0.55 -29.79 -8.96
N SER A 192 1.46 -30.72 -8.69
CA SER A 192 2.58 -31.03 -9.57
C SER A 192 2.10 -31.89 -10.76
N PRO A 193 2.57 -31.64 -12.00
CA PRO A 193 3.57 -30.64 -12.37
C PRO A 193 3.02 -29.19 -12.33
N PRO A 194 3.77 -28.25 -11.73
CA PRO A 194 3.30 -26.89 -11.54
C PRO A 194 3.30 -26.10 -12.86
N HIS A 195 2.45 -25.07 -12.88
CA HIS A 195 2.50 -24.05 -13.92
C HIS A 195 3.50 -22.96 -13.51
N ILE A 196 4.22 -22.42 -14.50
CA ILE A 196 5.27 -21.43 -14.30
C ILE A 196 4.86 -20.15 -15.00
N GLY A 197 4.64 -19.10 -14.22
CA GLY A 197 4.45 -17.73 -14.71
C GLY A 197 5.81 -17.09 -14.96
N VAL A 198 6.02 -16.61 -16.19
CA VAL A 198 7.24 -15.93 -16.60
C VAL A 198 6.89 -14.55 -17.13
N TYR A 199 7.44 -13.53 -16.49
CA TYR A 199 7.36 -12.16 -16.98
C TYR A 199 8.57 -11.83 -17.85
N MET A 200 8.31 -11.43 -19.08
CA MET A 200 9.27 -11.03 -20.10
C MET A 200 9.08 -9.54 -20.40
N PRO A 201 9.99 -8.68 -19.94
CA PRO A 201 9.93 -7.25 -20.23
C PRO A 201 10.09 -7.01 -21.73
N GLY A 202 9.29 -6.11 -22.28
CA GLY A 202 9.41 -5.66 -23.65
C GLY A 202 10.72 -4.90 -23.86
N THR A 203 11.38 -5.13 -25.00
CA THR A 203 12.49 -4.27 -25.45
C THR A 203 11.93 -3.05 -26.19
N LYS A 204 12.77 -2.05 -26.51
CA LYS A 204 12.34 -0.78 -27.12
C LYS A 204 11.38 -1.01 -28.31
N GLY A 205 10.10 -0.67 -28.14
CA GLY A 205 9.04 -0.81 -29.14
C GLY A 205 8.28 -2.14 -29.12
N ALA A 206 8.78 -3.17 -28.44
CA ALA A 206 8.08 -4.44 -28.25
C ALA A 206 7.21 -4.43 -26.98
N PRO A 207 6.06 -5.12 -26.98
CA PRO A 207 5.23 -5.23 -25.78
C PRO A 207 5.90 -6.09 -24.71
N SER A 208 5.63 -5.77 -23.45
CA SER A 208 5.90 -6.67 -22.33
C SER A 208 4.91 -7.84 -22.37
N MET A 209 5.37 -9.04 -22.01
CA MET A 209 4.56 -10.25 -22.06
C MET A 209 4.69 -11.04 -20.76
N CYS A 210 3.57 -11.55 -20.27
CA CYS A 210 3.57 -12.63 -19.28
C CYS A 210 3.11 -13.91 -19.98
N ARG A 211 3.92 -14.96 -19.85
CA ARG A 211 3.62 -16.28 -20.41
C ARG A 211 3.50 -17.30 -19.30
N LEU A 212 2.60 -18.25 -19.52
CA LEU A 212 2.40 -19.37 -18.63
C LEU A 212 2.86 -20.65 -19.31
N PHE A 213 3.69 -21.42 -18.63
CA PHE A 213 4.20 -22.70 -19.09
C PHE A 213 3.77 -23.82 -18.15
N LYS A 214 3.67 -25.04 -18.65
CA LYS A 214 3.43 -26.23 -17.83
C LYS A 214 4.75 -26.98 -17.71
N TYR A 215 5.33 -27.02 -16.51
CA TYR A 215 6.58 -27.74 -16.29
C TYR A 215 6.42 -29.24 -16.64
N PRO A 216 7.42 -29.93 -17.22
CA PRO A 216 8.74 -29.45 -17.60
C PRO A 216 8.79 -28.77 -18.98
N ASN A 217 7.68 -28.65 -19.70
CA ASN A 217 7.67 -28.01 -21.01
C ASN A 217 7.76 -26.48 -20.87
N LEU A 218 8.96 -25.94 -21.08
CA LEU A 218 9.27 -24.52 -21.02
C LEU A 218 9.68 -23.98 -22.40
N GLU A 219 9.20 -24.60 -23.48
CA GLU A 219 9.51 -24.15 -24.83
C GLU A 219 8.81 -22.83 -25.15
N MET A 220 9.56 -21.86 -25.65
CA MET A 220 9.07 -20.51 -25.91
C MET A 220 7.88 -20.46 -26.90
N ASN A 221 7.80 -21.45 -27.79
CA ASN A 221 6.77 -21.56 -28.83
C ASN A 221 5.50 -22.27 -28.35
N GLN A 222 5.50 -22.86 -27.15
CA GLN A 222 4.36 -23.59 -26.60
C GLN A 222 3.94 -23.09 -25.21
N PRO A 223 3.66 -21.78 -25.03
CA PRO A 223 3.04 -21.31 -23.80
C PRO A 223 1.60 -21.82 -23.72
N VAL A 224 1.17 -22.18 -22.51
CA VAL A 224 -0.23 -22.54 -22.20
C VAL A 224 -1.13 -21.31 -22.36
N ALA A 225 -0.68 -20.17 -21.83
CA ALA A 225 -1.38 -18.89 -21.94
C ALA A 225 -0.34 -17.78 -22.13
N SER A 226 -0.69 -16.74 -22.88
CA SER A 226 0.18 -15.60 -23.10
C SER A 226 -0.65 -14.32 -23.07
N LYS A 227 -0.22 -13.36 -22.25
CA LYS A 227 -0.83 -12.03 -22.19
C LYS A 227 0.24 -10.97 -22.45
N SER A 228 0.02 -10.19 -23.51
CA SER A 228 0.83 -9.01 -23.81
C SER A 228 0.17 -7.74 -23.27
N PHE A 229 0.99 -6.81 -22.80
CA PHE A 229 0.58 -5.47 -22.39
C PHE A 229 1.67 -4.46 -22.74
N PHE A 230 1.25 -3.24 -23.06
CA PHE A 230 2.16 -2.13 -23.34
C PHE A 230 2.35 -1.31 -22.08
N GLN A 231 3.56 -0.79 -21.88
CA GLN A 231 3.92 0.04 -20.73
C GLN A 231 3.71 -0.75 -19.42
N ALA A 232 4.71 -1.54 -19.03
CA ALA A 232 4.74 -2.17 -17.71
C ALA A 232 6.18 -2.25 -17.26
N ASP A 233 6.51 -1.46 -16.23
CA ASP A 233 7.85 -1.42 -15.66
C ASP A 233 8.00 -2.55 -14.64
N LYS A 234 6.93 -2.83 -13.89
CA LYS A 234 6.85 -3.89 -12.89
C LYS A 234 5.57 -4.71 -13.06
N VAL A 235 5.68 -6.02 -12.80
CA VAL A 235 4.57 -6.96 -12.85
C VAL A 235 4.62 -7.86 -11.64
N ASP A 236 3.61 -7.77 -10.79
CA ASP A 236 3.45 -8.66 -9.64
C ASP A 236 2.54 -9.83 -10.04
N MET A 237 3.05 -11.06 -9.90
CA MET A 237 2.38 -12.31 -10.26
C MET A 237 1.79 -12.98 -9.02
N ILE A 238 0.47 -12.88 -8.86
CA ILE A 238 -0.26 -13.32 -7.66
C ILE A 238 -1.11 -14.56 -7.99
N TRP A 239 -0.62 -15.73 -7.58
CA TRP A 239 -1.33 -17.00 -7.74
C TRP A 239 -2.41 -17.21 -6.68
N ASN A 240 -3.52 -17.84 -7.07
CA ASN A 240 -4.43 -18.42 -6.10
C ASN A 240 -3.82 -19.66 -5.43
N ARG A 241 -4.34 -20.05 -4.26
CA ARG A 241 -3.79 -21.14 -3.45
C ARG A 241 -3.79 -22.50 -4.15
N LYS A 242 -4.70 -22.75 -5.09
CA LYS A 242 -4.78 -23.99 -5.89
C LYS A 242 -3.90 -23.96 -7.15
N GLY A 243 -3.30 -22.82 -7.50
CA GLY A 243 -2.55 -22.64 -8.75
C GLY A 243 -3.43 -22.69 -10.02
N SER A 244 -4.75 -22.53 -9.91
CA SER A 244 -5.70 -22.53 -11.03
C SER A 244 -5.99 -21.15 -11.61
N GLY A 245 -5.46 -20.08 -11.03
CA GLY A 245 -5.62 -18.71 -11.50
C GLY A 245 -4.47 -17.82 -11.08
N LEU A 246 -4.04 -16.95 -11.99
CA LEU A 246 -2.95 -16.00 -11.81
C LEU A 246 -3.46 -14.59 -12.09
N ILE A 247 -3.29 -13.68 -11.13
CA ILE A 247 -3.49 -12.25 -11.34
C ILE A 247 -2.13 -11.61 -11.64
N LEU A 248 -2.11 -10.75 -12.66
CA LEU A 248 -0.99 -9.90 -12.99
C LEU A 248 -1.38 -8.46 -12.64
N LEU A 249 -0.70 -7.89 -11.67
CA LEU A 249 -0.76 -6.46 -11.40
C LEU A 249 0.40 -5.79 -12.14
N THR A 250 0.07 -5.08 -13.21
CA THR A 250 1.05 -4.31 -13.98
C THR A 250 1.07 -2.88 -13.47
N SER A 251 2.25 -2.28 -13.37
CA SER A 251 2.43 -0.88 -12.98
C SER A 251 3.47 -0.19 -13.86
N THR A 252 3.20 1.06 -14.21
CA THR A 252 4.16 1.98 -14.84
C THR A 252 4.57 3.05 -13.84
N GLU A 253 5.83 3.48 -13.89
CA GLU A 253 6.33 4.55 -13.02
C GLU A 253 6.05 5.95 -13.59
N VAL A 254 6.09 6.08 -14.91
CA VAL A 254 5.83 7.36 -15.60
C VAL A 254 4.84 7.11 -16.72
N ASP A 255 3.67 7.71 -16.60
CA ASP A 255 2.68 7.70 -17.65
C ASP A 255 3.13 8.63 -18.78
N THR A 256 3.55 8.05 -19.90
CA THR A 256 3.95 8.81 -21.09
C THR A 256 2.82 9.65 -21.69
N SER A 257 1.56 9.40 -21.32
CA SER A 257 0.41 10.23 -21.71
C SER A 257 0.32 11.53 -20.90
N GLY A 258 1.01 11.63 -19.77
CA GLY A 258 0.95 12.80 -18.88
C GLY A 258 -0.32 12.91 -18.04
N GLU A 259 -1.24 11.93 -18.10
CA GLU A 259 -2.50 11.96 -17.34
C GLU A 259 -2.30 11.65 -15.85
N SER A 260 -1.25 10.89 -15.50
CA SER A 260 -0.99 10.47 -14.12
C SER A 260 0.47 10.62 -13.71
N TYR A 261 0.73 11.46 -12.70
CA TYR A 261 2.06 11.61 -12.10
C TYR A 261 2.53 10.36 -11.34
N TYR A 262 1.59 9.50 -10.93
CA TYR A 262 1.85 8.26 -10.19
C TYR A 262 1.88 7.01 -11.09
N GLY A 263 1.88 7.21 -12.41
CA GLY A 263 1.79 6.14 -13.39
C GLY A 263 0.43 5.44 -13.41
N LYS A 264 0.36 4.36 -14.18
CA LYS A 264 -0.86 3.60 -14.47
C LYS A 264 -0.71 2.17 -13.97
N GLN A 265 -1.75 1.68 -13.32
CA GLN A 265 -1.86 0.27 -12.93
C GLN A 265 -2.96 -0.40 -13.74
N ALA A 266 -2.73 -1.67 -14.11
CA ALA A 266 -3.76 -2.49 -14.71
C ALA A 266 -3.73 -3.91 -14.14
N LEU A 267 -4.88 -4.56 -14.17
CA LEU A 267 -5.03 -5.93 -13.72
C LEU A 267 -5.36 -6.83 -14.90
N HIS A 268 -4.63 -7.92 -14.99
CA HIS A 268 -4.90 -8.99 -15.93
C HIS A 268 -5.07 -10.30 -15.17
N TYR A 269 -5.91 -11.17 -15.70
CA TYR A 269 -6.13 -12.50 -15.19
C TYR A 269 -5.70 -13.51 -16.24
N MET A 270 -5.03 -14.58 -15.79
CA MET A 270 -4.58 -15.68 -16.61
C MET A 270 -4.92 -17.00 -15.94
N THR A 271 -5.28 -18.00 -16.75
CA THR A 271 -5.54 -19.35 -16.26
C THR A 271 -4.56 -20.35 -16.86
N PRO A 272 -4.28 -21.46 -16.15
CA PRO A 272 -3.66 -22.65 -16.72
C PRO A 272 -4.44 -23.36 -17.82
N LYS A 273 -5.65 -22.89 -18.15
CA LYS A 273 -6.47 -23.45 -19.24
C LYS A 273 -6.26 -22.75 -20.58
N GLY A 274 -5.48 -21.65 -20.59
CA GLY A 274 -5.23 -20.84 -21.79
C GLY A 274 -5.97 -19.51 -21.80
N ASP A 275 -6.96 -19.33 -20.92
CA ASP A 275 -7.74 -18.08 -20.88
C ASP A 275 -6.90 -16.93 -20.32
N SER A 276 -6.99 -15.77 -20.96
CA SER A 276 -6.43 -14.53 -20.45
C SER A 276 -7.36 -13.35 -20.71
N CYS A 277 -7.62 -12.52 -19.69
CA CYS A 277 -8.49 -11.36 -19.80
C CYS A 277 -7.95 -10.16 -19.00
N GLY A 278 -8.34 -8.95 -19.42
CA GLY A 278 -8.11 -7.75 -18.61
C GLY A 278 -9.28 -7.58 -17.64
N ILE A 279 -8.99 -7.30 -16.37
CA ILE A 279 -10.02 -7.03 -15.38
C ILE A 279 -10.43 -5.56 -15.53
N GLN A 280 -11.70 -5.32 -15.85
CA GLN A 280 -12.24 -3.96 -15.95
C GLN A 280 -12.70 -3.49 -14.57
N LEU A 281 -12.20 -2.32 -14.17
CA LEU A 281 -12.54 -1.68 -12.91
C LEU A 281 -13.70 -0.70 -13.13
N LYS A 282 -14.66 -0.64 -12.19
CA LYS A 282 -15.83 0.25 -12.29
C LYS A 282 -15.52 1.72 -11.98
N ALA A 283 -14.32 2.01 -11.48
CA ALA A 283 -13.92 3.33 -11.04
C ALA A 283 -12.45 3.55 -11.38
N GLU A 284 -12.14 4.78 -11.74
CA GLU A 284 -10.78 5.22 -12.01
C GLU A 284 -10.04 5.50 -10.70
N GLY A 285 -8.72 5.28 -10.74
CA GLY A 285 -7.81 5.52 -9.64
C GLY A 285 -6.86 4.35 -9.40
N PRO A 286 -6.02 4.43 -8.36
CA PRO A 286 -5.04 3.42 -8.06
C PRO A 286 -5.70 2.13 -7.54
N ILE A 287 -4.98 1.02 -7.69
CA ILE A 287 -5.31 -0.24 -7.03
C ILE A 287 -4.55 -0.25 -5.70
N HIS A 288 -5.30 -0.25 -4.61
CA HIS A 288 -4.72 -0.23 -3.26
C HIS A 288 -4.30 -1.63 -2.82
N ASP A 289 -5.14 -2.64 -3.08
CA ASP A 289 -4.85 -4.02 -2.67
C ASP A 289 -5.62 -5.06 -3.50
N VAL A 290 -5.05 -6.25 -3.58
CA VAL A 290 -5.54 -7.41 -4.33
C VAL A 290 -5.33 -8.67 -3.50
N ALA A 291 -6.41 -9.37 -3.19
CA ALA A 291 -6.32 -10.58 -2.37
C ALA A 291 -7.17 -11.72 -2.93
N TRP A 292 -6.55 -12.90 -3.03
CA TRP A 292 -7.25 -14.14 -3.38
C TRP A 292 -7.99 -14.70 -2.17
N SER A 293 -9.22 -15.19 -2.39
CA SER A 293 -9.89 -16.00 -1.39
C SER A 293 -9.09 -17.29 -1.15
N PRO A 294 -8.89 -17.70 0.11
CA PRO A 294 -8.24 -18.98 0.44
C PRO A 294 -8.93 -20.21 -0.16
N LYS A 295 -10.23 -20.11 -0.50
CA LYS A 295 -11.00 -21.14 -1.23
C LYS A 295 -10.59 -21.25 -2.71
N SER A 296 -9.87 -20.27 -3.24
CA SER A 296 -9.35 -20.18 -4.63
C SER A 296 -10.43 -20.09 -5.72
N THR A 297 -11.63 -19.66 -5.38
CA THR A 297 -12.77 -19.51 -6.30
C THR A 297 -13.04 -18.06 -6.68
N GLU A 298 -12.55 -17.11 -5.89
CA GLU A 298 -12.86 -15.69 -5.99
C GLU A 298 -11.66 -14.86 -5.52
N PHE A 299 -11.62 -13.59 -5.91
CA PHE A 299 -10.65 -12.62 -5.43
C PHE A 299 -11.32 -11.26 -5.22
N CYS A 300 -10.80 -10.47 -4.29
CA CYS A 300 -11.29 -9.13 -4.01
C CYS A 300 -10.24 -8.08 -4.38
N LEU A 301 -10.72 -6.96 -4.91
CA LEU A 301 -9.94 -5.80 -5.28
C LEU A 301 -10.44 -4.58 -4.51
N VAL A 302 -9.52 -3.78 -3.98
CA VAL A 302 -9.79 -2.43 -3.45
C VAL A 302 -9.11 -1.43 -4.37
N TYR A 303 -9.89 -0.56 -4.99
CA TYR A 303 -9.41 0.34 -6.04
C TYR A 303 -10.20 1.65 -6.11
N GLY A 304 -9.62 2.62 -6.80
CA GLY A 304 -10.20 3.94 -7.03
C GLY A 304 -9.75 4.99 -6.02
N PHE A 305 -10.09 6.25 -6.29
CA PHE A 305 -9.84 7.33 -5.35
C PHE A 305 -10.68 7.18 -4.06
N MET A 306 -10.13 7.61 -2.93
CA MET A 306 -10.83 7.52 -1.64
C MET A 306 -12.10 8.41 -1.65
N PRO A 307 -13.27 7.91 -1.19
CA PRO A 307 -13.53 6.57 -0.64
C PRO A 307 -13.47 5.46 -1.71
N ALA A 308 -12.60 4.48 -1.50
CA ALA A 308 -12.32 3.43 -2.47
C ALA A 308 -13.45 2.42 -2.58
N ARG A 309 -13.62 1.85 -3.78
CA ARG A 309 -14.53 0.73 -4.02
C ARG A 309 -13.82 -0.57 -3.64
N ALA A 310 -14.57 -1.51 -3.08
CA ALA A 310 -14.12 -2.89 -3.00
C ALA A 310 -15.08 -3.74 -3.81
N THR A 311 -14.56 -4.67 -4.61
CA THR A 311 -15.39 -5.53 -5.45
C THR A 311 -14.84 -6.95 -5.42
N LEU A 312 -15.74 -7.93 -5.29
CA LEU A 312 -15.45 -9.35 -5.32
C LEU A 312 -15.70 -9.89 -6.73
N TYR A 313 -14.73 -10.60 -7.28
CA TYR A 313 -14.75 -11.16 -8.62
C TYR A 313 -14.65 -12.69 -8.57
N ASN A 314 -15.31 -13.35 -9.53
CA ASN A 314 -15.17 -14.79 -9.75
C ASN A 314 -13.96 -15.11 -10.67
N LEU A 315 -13.71 -16.39 -10.93
CA LEU A 315 -12.66 -16.82 -11.86
C LEU A 315 -12.88 -16.40 -13.33
N LYS A 316 -14.08 -15.96 -13.71
CA LYS A 316 -14.37 -15.41 -15.04
C LYS A 316 -14.12 -13.90 -15.11
N CYS A 317 -13.69 -13.30 -14.01
CA CYS A 317 -13.57 -11.85 -13.83
C CYS A 317 -14.92 -11.11 -13.89
N ASP A 318 -16.03 -11.80 -13.62
CA ASP A 318 -17.32 -11.16 -13.40
C ASP A 318 -17.46 -10.74 -11.94
N ILE A 319 -18.21 -9.66 -11.73
CA ILE A 319 -18.48 -9.12 -10.40
C ILE A 319 -19.51 -9.98 -9.68
N VAL A 320 -19.11 -10.59 -8.56
CA VAL A 320 -19.96 -11.40 -7.68
C VAL A 320 -20.66 -10.52 -6.65
N TYR A 321 -19.95 -9.52 -6.15
CA TYR A 321 -20.46 -8.58 -5.16
C TYR A 321 -19.67 -7.28 -5.22
N ASP A 322 -20.36 -6.16 -5.02
CA ASP A 322 -19.77 -4.82 -5.04
C ASP A 322 -20.06 -4.17 -3.70
N PHE A 323 -19.02 -3.92 -2.91
CA PHE A 323 -19.15 -3.33 -1.59
C PHE A 323 -19.29 -1.81 -1.72
N GLU A 324 -20.14 -1.20 -0.89
CA GLU A 324 -20.38 0.24 -0.87
C GLU A 324 -19.06 1.03 -0.67
N PRO A 325 -18.80 2.13 -1.39
CA PRO A 325 -17.57 2.90 -1.26
C PRO A 325 -17.21 3.23 0.19
N GLY A 326 -15.95 3.03 0.58
CA GLY A 326 -15.51 3.18 1.95
C GLY A 326 -14.05 3.59 2.07
N ASN A 327 -13.66 4.07 3.26
CA ASN A 327 -12.29 4.48 3.54
C ASN A 327 -11.43 3.25 3.87
N ARG A 328 -11.10 2.46 2.86
CA ARG A 328 -10.33 1.22 2.96
C ARG A 328 -9.26 1.14 1.89
N ASN A 329 -8.12 0.55 2.23
CA ASN A 329 -7.00 0.34 1.32
C ASN A 329 -6.40 -1.06 1.42
N SER A 330 -6.86 -1.92 2.33
CA SER A 330 -6.27 -3.23 2.61
C SER A 330 -7.36 -4.30 2.77
N ILE A 331 -7.06 -5.54 2.35
CA ILE A 331 -7.95 -6.70 2.35
C ILE A 331 -7.30 -7.83 3.13
N TYR A 332 -8.04 -8.44 4.06
CA TYR A 332 -7.56 -9.58 4.83
C TYR A 332 -8.62 -10.68 4.89
N TYR A 333 -8.31 -11.83 4.30
CA TYR A 333 -9.12 -13.04 4.43
C TYR A 333 -8.68 -13.85 5.64
N ASN A 334 -9.64 -14.47 6.33
CA ASN A 334 -9.31 -15.52 7.28
C ASN A 334 -8.93 -16.82 6.53
N ASP A 335 -8.21 -17.74 7.18
CA ASP A 335 -7.65 -18.93 6.52
C ASP A 335 -8.68 -19.87 5.86
N PHE A 336 -9.95 -19.80 6.30
CA PHE A 336 -11.07 -20.56 5.75
C PHE A 336 -11.72 -19.87 4.54
N GLY A 337 -11.59 -18.55 4.43
CA GLY A 337 -12.17 -17.73 3.36
C GLY A 337 -13.68 -17.52 3.47
N ASN A 338 -14.28 -17.64 4.66
CA ASN A 338 -15.66 -17.26 4.94
C ASN A 338 -15.79 -15.82 5.47
N LEU A 339 -14.73 -15.29 6.08
CA LEU A 339 -14.68 -13.92 6.57
C LEU A 339 -13.68 -13.08 5.77
N ILE A 340 -14.07 -11.84 5.49
CA ILE A 340 -13.19 -10.83 4.91
C ILE A 340 -13.20 -9.58 5.79
N LEU A 341 -12.03 -8.98 5.94
CA LEU A 341 -11.83 -7.74 6.66
C LEU A 341 -11.28 -6.69 5.71
N PHE A 342 -11.89 -5.51 5.73
CA PHE A 342 -11.38 -4.32 5.05
C PHE A 342 -10.79 -3.37 6.07
N GLY A 343 -9.54 -2.98 5.85
CA GLY A 343 -8.83 -2.03 6.70
C GLY A 343 -8.54 -0.73 5.95
N GLY A 344 -8.72 0.40 6.62
CA GLY A 344 -8.25 1.70 6.18
C GLY A 344 -7.08 2.16 7.02
N PHE A 345 -5.86 1.75 6.66
CA PHE A 345 -4.65 1.97 7.47
C PHE A 345 -3.69 3.02 6.89
N GLY A 346 -2.72 3.45 7.69
CA GLY A 346 -1.72 4.45 7.29
C GLY A 346 -2.32 5.86 7.29
N ASN A 347 -2.55 6.43 6.11
CA ASN A 347 -3.09 7.79 5.98
C ASN A 347 -4.59 7.87 6.29
N LEU A 348 -5.25 6.72 6.45
CA LEU A 348 -6.66 6.62 6.76
C LEU A 348 -6.87 6.46 8.28
N PRO A 349 -8.07 6.78 8.80
CA PRO A 349 -8.31 6.83 10.24
C PRO A 349 -8.25 5.49 11.00
N GLY A 350 -7.98 4.35 10.34
CA GLY A 350 -8.01 3.04 10.97
C GLY A 350 -9.39 2.41 11.04
N TYR A 351 -10.28 2.68 10.08
CA TYR A 351 -11.59 2.01 10.04
C TYR A 351 -11.41 0.54 9.64
N ILE A 352 -12.04 -0.34 10.40
CA ILE A 352 -12.08 -1.78 10.14
C ILE A 352 -13.53 -2.20 9.94
N GLU A 353 -13.79 -2.89 8.83
CA GLU A 353 -15.07 -3.53 8.56
C GLU A 353 -14.89 -5.03 8.41
N THR A 354 -15.66 -5.81 9.16
CA THR A 354 -15.70 -7.27 9.03
C THR A 354 -16.97 -7.69 8.31
N TRP A 355 -16.84 -8.65 7.40
CA TRP A 355 -17.92 -9.12 6.54
C TRP A 355 -17.95 -10.64 6.50
N ASP A 356 -19.15 -11.20 6.54
CA ASP A 356 -19.42 -12.58 6.20
C ASP A 356 -19.64 -12.68 4.68
N LEU A 357 -18.77 -13.41 4.00
CA LEU A 357 -18.86 -13.61 2.55
C LEU A 357 -19.96 -14.58 2.15
N THR A 358 -20.30 -15.54 3.02
CA THR A 358 -21.34 -16.53 2.75
C THR A 358 -22.71 -15.86 2.74
N ARG A 359 -22.96 -15.01 3.74
CA ARG A 359 -24.20 -14.23 3.87
C ARG A 359 -24.15 -12.87 3.17
N LYS A 360 -22.97 -12.46 2.66
CA LYS A 360 -22.70 -11.13 2.07
C LYS A 360 -23.15 -9.99 2.99
N LYS A 361 -22.93 -10.14 4.29
CA LYS A 361 -23.44 -9.24 5.33
C LYS A 361 -22.30 -8.61 6.12
N LYS A 362 -22.39 -7.30 6.36
CA LYS A 362 -21.48 -6.58 7.26
C LYS A 362 -21.76 -7.05 8.70
N LEU A 363 -20.73 -7.55 9.39
CA LEU A 363 -20.82 -8.04 10.76
C LEU A 363 -20.52 -6.93 11.76
N ALA A 364 -19.41 -6.23 11.56
CA ALA A 364 -19.00 -5.13 12.43
C ALA A 364 -18.30 -4.02 11.64
N SER A 365 -18.35 -2.82 12.22
CA SER A 365 -17.61 -1.65 11.76
C SER A 365 -17.13 -0.90 12.99
N PHE A 366 -15.82 -0.77 13.15
CA PHE A 366 -15.21 -0.11 14.30
C PHE A 366 -13.88 0.53 13.89
N LYS A 367 -13.22 1.19 14.85
CA LYS A 367 -11.98 1.94 14.59
C LYS A 367 -10.83 1.34 15.39
N ALA A 368 -9.76 0.97 14.70
CA ALA A 368 -8.46 0.64 15.25
C ALA A 368 -7.43 1.62 14.68
N PRO A 369 -7.27 2.81 15.31
CA PRO A 369 -6.33 3.81 14.84
C PRO A 369 -4.90 3.28 14.88
N ASP A 370 -4.02 3.90 14.09
CA ASP A 370 -2.56 3.68 14.13
C ASP A 370 -2.10 2.24 13.85
N THR A 371 -2.99 1.39 13.34
CA THR A 371 -2.66 0.01 12.97
C THR A 371 -1.71 0.02 11.77
N THR A 372 -0.56 -0.61 11.93
CA THR A 372 0.45 -0.80 10.87
C THR A 372 0.51 -2.23 10.36
N LEU A 373 0.12 -3.20 11.19
CA LEU A 373 0.11 -4.62 10.90
C LEU A 373 -1.23 -5.23 11.33
N LEU A 374 -1.82 -6.05 10.47
CA LEU A 374 -3.00 -6.85 10.78
C LEU A 374 -2.77 -8.28 10.34
N GLU A 375 -3.08 -9.23 11.22
CA GLU A 375 -2.97 -10.66 10.92
C GLU A 375 -4.10 -11.45 11.58
N TRP A 376 -4.74 -12.34 10.81
CA TRP A 376 -5.73 -13.26 11.33
C TRP A 376 -5.08 -14.35 12.18
N ASN A 377 -5.76 -14.71 13.27
CA ASN A 377 -5.45 -15.92 14.01
C ASN A 377 -5.71 -17.13 13.08
N PRO A 378 -4.82 -18.15 13.04
CA PRO A 378 -5.04 -19.40 12.31
C PRO A 378 -6.37 -20.10 12.61
N ALA A 379 -6.92 -19.90 13.81
CA ALA A 379 -8.23 -20.42 14.20
C ALA A 379 -9.40 -19.68 13.51
N GLY A 380 -9.16 -18.51 12.93
CA GLY A 380 -10.08 -17.77 12.07
C GLY A 380 -11.22 -17.03 12.74
N ASP A 381 -11.29 -17.03 14.08
CA ASP A 381 -12.30 -16.34 14.89
C ASP A 381 -11.85 -14.94 15.36
N THR A 382 -10.55 -14.80 15.57
CA THR A 382 -9.91 -13.58 16.07
C THR A 382 -8.84 -13.08 15.12
N PHE A 383 -8.49 -11.82 15.23
CA PHE A 383 -7.37 -11.22 14.49
C PHE A 383 -6.66 -10.22 15.38
N MET A 384 -5.40 -9.96 15.04
CA MET A 384 -4.56 -9.03 15.75
C MET A 384 -4.33 -7.79 14.90
N THR A 385 -4.37 -6.63 15.54
CA THR A 385 -3.87 -5.36 15.01
C THR A 385 -2.67 -4.92 15.84
N ALA A 386 -1.57 -4.53 15.22
CA ALA A 386 -0.40 -4.01 15.92
C ALA A 386 0.03 -2.65 15.38
N THR A 387 0.55 -1.83 16.28
CA THR A 387 1.22 -0.57 15.99
C THR A 387 2.72 -0.80 16.12
N THR A 388 3.42 -0.81 15.00
CA THR A 388 4.85 -1.21 14.92
C THR A 388 5.74 -0.10 14.35
N ALA A 389 6.94 -0.02 14.91
CA ALA A 389 8.08 0.74 14.40
C ALA A 389 8.74 -0.01 13.22
N PRO A 390 9.38 0.70 12.28
CA PRO A 390 9.73 2.12 12.31
C PRO A 390 8.60 3.06 11.84
N ARG A 391 7.49 2.52 11.31
CA ARG A 391 6.41 3.33 10.70
C ARG A 391 5.74 4.25 11.72
N LEU A 392 5.40 3.72 12.89
CA LEU A 392 4.93 4.50 14.03
C LEU A 392 5.73 4.08 15.27
N ARG A 393 6.34 5.06 15.94
CA ARG A 393 7.19 4.84 17.14
C ARG A 393 6.53 5.25 18.44
N MET A 394 5.27 5.67 18.36
CA MET A 394 4.46 6.06 19.51
C MET A 394 3.31 5.07 19.66
N ALA A 395 2.90 4.82 20.91
CA ALA A 395 1.83 3.87 21.25
C ALA A 395 2.03 2.49 20.59
N ASN A 396 3.27 2.00 20.57
CA ASN A 396 3.56 0.67 20.10
C ASN A 396 2.89 -0.37 20.99
N GLY A 397 2.39 -1.44 20.40
CA GLY A 397 1.58 -2.43 21.08
C GLY A 397 0.75 -3.24 20.11
N PHE A 398 -0.04 -4.18 20.64
CA PHE A 398 -0.98 -4.96 19.84
C PHE A 398 -2.31 -5.15 20.55
N LYS A 399 -3.36 -5.33 19.75
CA LYS A 399 -4.73 -5.55 20.19
C LYS A 399 -5.27 -6.79 19.48
N VAL A 400 -6.04 -7.59 20.19
CA VAL A 400 -6.68 -8.80 19.66
C VAL A 400 -8.18 -8.60 19.67
N TRP A 401 -8.79 -8.79 18.51
CA TRP A 401 -10.20 -8.55 18.24
C TRP A 401 -10.88 -9.83 17.83
N HIS A 402 -12.15 -9.97 18.17
CA HIS A 402 -13.04 -10.96 17.58
C HIS A 402 -13.62 -10.44 16.26
N TYR A 403 -14.00 -11.32 15.34
CA TYR A 403 -14.65 -10.93 14.08
C TYR A 403 -15.92 -10.08 14.27
N SER A 404 -16.59 -10.19 15.42
CA SER A 404 -17.75 -9.38 15.80
C SER A 404 -17.41 -7.92 16.16
N GLY A 405 -16.13 -7.54 16.14
CA GLY A 405 -15.64 -6.22 16.55
C GLY A 405 -15.41 -6.07 18.05
N ALA A 406 -15.54 -7.15 18.82
CA ALA A 406 -15.25 -7.14 20.25
C ALA A 406 -13.73 -7.11 20.49
N LEU A 407 -13.25 -6.15 21.28
CA LEU A 407 -11.86 -6.14 21.74
C LEU A 407 -11.69 -7.19 22.84
N LEU A 408 -10.79 -8.15 22.65
CA LEU A 408 -10.57 -9.25 23.60
C LEU A 408 -9.31 -9.06 24.45
N GLY A 409 -8.34 -8.32 23.93
CA GLY A 409 -7.10 -7.99 24.64
C GLY A 409 -6.41 -6.78 24.03
N GLU A 410 -5.76 -5.99 24.87
CA GLU A 410 -4.98 -4.81 24.52
C GLU A 410 -3.68 -4.83 25.31
N TYR A 411 -2.55 -4.66 24.61
CA TYR A 411 -1.21 -4.78 25.14
C TYR A 411 -0.36 -3.62 24.66
N ASP A 412 -0.05 -2.72 25.58
CA ASP A 412 0.87 -1.63 25.33
C ASP A 412 2.31 -2.11 25.47
N TRP A 413 3.16 -1.75 24.52
CA TRP A 413 4.57 -2.12 24.52
C TRP A 413 5.45 -0.94 24.92
N ALA A 414 6.20 -1.11 26.00
CA ALA A 414 7.16 -0.12 26.45
C ALA A 414 8.44 -0.17 25.58
N GLY A 415 8.46 0.65 24.54
CA GLY A 415 9.56 0.83 23.59
C GLY A 415 9.14 0.57 22.13
N GLU A 416 10.11 0.31 21.25
CA GLU A 416 9.82 0.03 19.84
C GLU A 416 9.44 -1.45 19.65
N LEU A 417 8.18 -1.72 19.29
CA LEU A 417 7.71 -3.01 18.79
C LEU A 417 7.89 -3.04 17.28
N LEU A 418 8.60 -4.02 16.74
CA LEU A 418 8.97 -4.04 15.33
C LEU A 418 8.06 -4.96 14.52
N GLU A 419 7.71 -6.13 15.07
CA GLU A 419 6.93 -7.14 14.38
C GLU A 419 6.23 -8.08 15.38
N VAL A 420 5.04 -8.55 15.02
CA VAL A 420 4.31 -9.55 15.79
C VAL A 420 3.74 -10.56 14.82
N VAL A 421 3.96 -11.85 15.06
CA VAL A 421 3.59 -12.91 14.12
C VAL A 421 2.87 -14.04 14.86
N TRP A 422 1.72 -14.46 14.33
CA TRP A 422 1.03 -15.66 14.79
C TRP A 422 1.77 -16.94 14.40
N GLN A 423 1.84 -17.90 15.32
CA GLN A 423 2.22 -19.26 15.01
C GLN A 423 1.32 -19.82 13.89
N LYS A 424 1.92 -20.39 12.85
CA LYS A 424 1.19 -20.99 11.73
C LYS A 424 0.86 -22.45 12.00
N TYR A 425 -0.07 -23.01 11.24
CA TYR A 425 -0.46 -24.41 11.38
C TYR A 425 -0.75 -25.04 10.00
N PRO A 426 -0.57 -26.37 9.86
CA PRO A 426 -0.99 -27.07 8.67
C PRO A 426 -2.49 -26.91 8.43
N LYS A 427 -2.88 -27.01 7.16
CA LYS A 427 -4.28 -26.97 6.76
C LYS A 427 -5.05 -28.12 7.44
N GLY A 428 -6.28 -27.84 7.88
CA GLY A 428 -7.14 -28.82 8.54
C GLY A 428 -6.92 -28.98 10.05
N THR A 429 -5.94 -28.29 10.64
CA THR A 429 -5.72 -28.29 12.10
C THR A 429 -6.90 -27.66 12.85
N PHE A 430 -7.43 -26.57 12.32
CA PHE A 430 -8.61 -25.89 12.86
C PHE A 430 -9.83 -26.16 11.99
N LYS A 431 -11.00 -26.21 12.62
CA LYS A 431 -12.30 -26.33 11.94
C LYS A 431 -12.86 -24.95 11.67
N GLU A 432 -13.57 -24.81 10.55
CA GLU A 432 -14.27 -23.58 10.20
C GLU A 432 -15.29 -23.25 11.29
N VAL A 433 -15.21 -22.03 11.83
CA VAL A 433 -16.12 -21.55 12.86
C VAL A 433 -17.40 -21.04 12.21
N SER A 434 -18.55 -21.46 12.72
CA SER A 434 -19.86 -20.94 12.32
C SER A 434 -19.98 -19.48 12.76
N VAL A 435 -20.18 -18.57 11.79
CA VAL A 435 -20.31 -17.13 12.05
C VAL A 435 -21.67 -16.86 12.68
N THR A 436 -21.68 -16.29 13.88
CA THR A 436 -22.90 -15.89 14.60
C THR A 436 -23.06 -14.38 14.58
N ASP A 437 -24.31 -13.89 14.54
CA ASP A 437 -24.62 -12.46 14.64
C ASP A 437 -24.52 -11.93 16.09
N GLU A 438 -24.33 -12.82 17.07
CA GLU A 438 -24.19 -12.45 18.48
C GLU A 438 -22.94 -11.61 18.72
N LYS A 439 -23.15 -10.37 19.17
CA LYS A 439 -22.07 -9.46 19.52
C LYS A 439 -21.52 -9.85 20.88
N ILE A 440 -20.33 -10.42 20.89
CA ILE A 440 -19.57 -10.65 22.12
C ILE A 440 -19.25 -9.28 22.76
N VAL A 441 -19.41 -9.18 24.08
CA VAL A 441 -19.02 -7.98 24.83
C VAL A 441 -17.51 -8.02 25.04
N GLY A 442 -16.80 -7.09 24.41
CA GLY A 442 -15.35 -6.92 24.57
C GLY A 442 -14.97 -5.96 25.70
N ILE A 443 -13.68 -5.83 25.96
CA ILE A 443 -13.13 -4.83 26.87
C ILE A 443 -13.23 -3.42 26.25
N VAL A 444 -13.39 -2.40 27.09
CA VAL A 444 -13.26 -1.00 26.64
C VAL A 444 -11.77 -0.67 26.49
N SER A 445 -11.38 -0.11 25.35
CA SER A 445 -9.97 0.21 25.11
C SER A 445 -9.47 1.28 26.08
N ALA A 446 -8.28 1.06 26.64
CA ALA A 446 -7.64 1.99 27.58
C ALA A 446 -6.97 3.18 26.88
N THR A 447 -6.80 3.13 25.55
CA THR A 447 -6.21 4.23 24.79
C THR A 447 -7.13 5.47 24.87
N PRO A 448 -6.65 6.64 25.34
CA PRO A 448 -7.47 7.83 25.39
C PRO A 448 -7.87 8.24 23.97
N VAL A 449 -9.18 8.24 23.70
CA VAL A 449 -9.72 8.78 22.46
C VAL A 449 -9.37 10.26 22.44
N ALA A 450 -8.49 10.66 21.50
CA ALA A 450 -8.10 12.06 21.34
C ALA A 450 -9.36 12.94 21.31
N SER A 451 -9.47 13.84 22.29
CA SER A 451 -10.65 14.67 22.43
C SER A 451 -10.89 15.43 21.12
N LYS A 452 -12.13 15.49 20.65
CA LYS A 452 -12.54 16.29 19.48
C LYS A 452 -12.43 17.80 19.75
N GLN A 453 -11.53 18.25 20.64
CA GLN A 453 -11.30 19.66 20.87
C GLN A 453 -10.64 20.25 19.62
N LYS A 454 -11.38 21.16 18.98
CA LYS A 454 -10.92 21.95 17.84
C LYS A 454 -9.64 22.68 18.26
N TYR A 455 -8.52 22.35 17.62
CA TYR A 455 -7.23 23.01 17.90
C TYR A 455 -7.35 24.52 17.69
N ILE A 456 -7.15 25.29 18.76
CA ILE A 456 -7.13 26.76 18.71
C ILE A 456 -5.66 27.19 18.68
N PRO A 457 -5.20 27.85 17.61
CA PRO A 457 -3.80 28.25 17.50
C PRO A 457 -3.39 29.22 18.63
N PRO A 458 -2.12 29.19 19.08
CA PRO A 458 -1.65 29.92 20.27
C PRO A 458 -1.97 31.43 20.28
N GLY A 459 -1.98 32.08 19.12
CA GLY A 459 -2.28 33.51 18.99
C GLY A 459 -3.76 33.89 19.21
N ALA A 460 -4.67 32.93 19.21
CA ALA A 460 -6.11 33.14 19.45
C ALA A 460 -6.53 32.79 20.90
N ARG A 461 -5.58 32.36 21.74
CA ARG A 461 -5.86 31.93 23.13
C ARG A 461 -6.17 33.09 24.07
N ASN A 462 -5.69 34.31 23.76
CA ASN A 462 -5.85 35.49 24.60
C ASN A 462 -7.08 36.36 24.27
N SER A 463 -7.87 36.02 23.24
CA SER A 463 -9.03 36.82 22.81
C SER A 463 -10.38 36.21 23.15
N ILE A 464 -10.43 35.05 23.83
CA ILE A 464 -11.67 34.35 24.14
C ILE A 464 -11.63 33.84 25.58
N GLY A 465 -12.27 34.58 26.50
CA GLY A 465 -12.66 34.05 27.80
C GLY A 465 -13.93 33.23 27.65
N VAL A 466 -13.89 31.93 27.97
CA VAL A 466 -15.06 31.04 27.97
C VAL A 466 -15.54 30.88 29.41
N SER A 467 -16.79 31.23 29.70
CA SER A 467 -17.47 30.79 30.92
C SER A 467 -18.12 29.42 30.67
N ALA A 468 -18.36 28.66 31.74
CA ALA A 468 -18.81 27.26 31.72
C ALA A 468 -20.16 27.00 31.03
N SER A 469 -20.89 28.04 30.60
CA SER A 469 -22.15 27.94 29.85
C SER A 469 -22.01 28.07 28.31
N GLY A 470 -20.79 28.28 27.78
CA GLY A 470 -20.53 28.22 26.34
C GLY A 470 -20.99 29.43 25.50
N GLU A 471 -21.39 30.54 26.12
CA GLU A 471 -21.63 31.80 25.39
C GLU A 471 -20.37 32.68 25.33
N THR A 472 -20.02 33.14 24.12
CA THR A 472 -18.87 34.02 23.88
C THR A 472 -19.19 35.47 24.24
N ILE A 473 -18.56 36.02 25.27
CA ILE A 473 -18.65 37.44 25.63
C ILE A 473 -17.51 38.21 24.95
N ASP A 474 -17.84 39.19 24.11
CA ASP A 474 -16.88 40.04 23.39
C ASP A 474 -16.43 41.20 24.32
N LEU A 475 -15.35 40.99 25.09
CA LEU A 475 -14.78 41.96 26.03
C LEU A 475 -13.91 43.01 25.34
N ARG A 476 -14.48 43.81 24.43
CA ARG A 476 -13.79 44.99 23.88
C ARG A 476 -14.21 46.26 24.63
N PRO A 477 -13.26 47.13 25.02
CA PRO A 477 -13.59 48.34 25.78
C PRO A 477 -14.49 49.27 24.95
N PRO A 478 -15.48 49.93 25.57
CA PRO A 478 -16.41 50.81 24.87
C PRO A 478 -15.69 52.04 24.29
N ILE A 479 -16.09 52.45 23.08
CA ILE A 479 -15.58 53.65 22.42
C ILE A 479 -16.14 54.88 23.17
N PRO A 480 -15.30 55.81 23.67
CA PRO A 480 -15.76 56.98 24.40
C PRO A 480 -16.71 57.84 23.54
N GLY A 481 -17.88 58.18 24.09
CA GLY A 481 -18.88 59.04 23.46
C GLY A 481 -20.04 58.34 22.74
N LEU A 482 -20.12 57.00 22.74
CA LEU A 482 -21.29 56.26 22.24
C LEU A 482 -21.83 55.24 23.26
N PRO A 483 -23.14 54.89 23.20
CA PRO A 483 -23.73 53.92 24.11
C PRO A 483 -23.06 52.54 24.01
N PRO A 484 -22.92 51.81 25.13
CA PRO A 484 -22.42 50.43 25.12
C PRO A 484 -23.24 49.55 24.17
N GLY A 485 -22.57 48.90 23.21
CA GLY A 485 -23.20 48.03 22.22
C GLY A 485 -23.51 48.67 20.85
N TYR A 486 -23.13 49.93 20.62
CA TYR A 486 -23.29 50.55 19.30
C TYR A 486 -22.42 49.86 18.23
N ARG A 487 -23.04 49.42 17.13
CA ARG A 487 -22.37 48.73 16.01
C ARG A 487 -22.43 49.62 14.76
N SER A 488 -21.31 49.77 14.05
CA SER A 488 -21.31 50.51 12.78
C SER A 488 -22.09 49.77 11.69
N SER A 489 -22.63 50.51 10.71
CA SER A 489 -23.37 49.94 9.58
C SER A 489 -22.56 48.91 8.78
N THR A 490 -21.23 49.03 8.77
CA THR A 490 -20.29 48.08 8.18
C THR A 490 -20.18 46.78 8.98
N GLN A 491 -20.26 46.83 10.32
CA GLN A 491 -20.25 45.65 11.20
C GLN A 491 -21.58 44.87 11.15
N ILE A 492 -22.71 45.57 10.98
CA ILE A 492 -24.03 44.94 10.79
C ILE A 492 -24.08 44.17 9.45
N LYS A 493 -23.44 44.70 8.40
CA LYS A 493 -23.34 44.01 7.09
C LYS A 493 -22.50 42.73 7.17
N ASN A 494 -21.38 42.74 7.89
CA ASN A 494 -20.51 41.56 8.00
C ASN A 494 -21.12 40.43 8.87
N SER A 495 -21.83 40.77 9.95
CA SER A 495 -22.54 39.79 10.78
C SER A 495 -23.77 39.17 10.08
N ARG A 496 -24.45 39.92 9.21
CA ARG A 496 -25.51 39.36 8.34
C ARG A 496 -24.94 38.42 7.27
N LYS A 497 -23.73 38.68 6.76
CA LYS A 497 -23.04 37.81 5.79
C LYS A 497 -22.63 36.47 6.43
N SER A 498 -22.13 36.48 7.67
CA SER A 498 -21.77 35.25 8.40
C SER A 498 -22.98 34.43 8.84
N LYS A 499 -24.08 35.08 9.28
CA LYS A 499 -25.35 34.37 9.57
C LYS A 499 -25.94 33.69 8.33
N LYS A 500 -25.82 34.30 7.13
CA LYS A 500 -26.33 33.70 5.88
C LYS A 500 -25.47 32.51 5.42
N ALA A 501 -24.14 32.58 5.63
CA ALA A 501 -23.22 31.45 5.37
C ALA A 501 -23.45 30.26 6.33
N ASN A 502 -23.68 30.52 7.62
CA ASN A 502 -23.98 29.47 8.60
C ASN A 502 -25.38 28.85 8.40
N LYS A 503 -26.37 29.61 7.94
CA LYS A 503 -27.71 29.07 7.64
C LYS A 503 -27.72 28.22 6.36
N ALA A 504 -26.87 28.55 5.38
CA ALA A 504 -26.65 27.72 4.18
C ALA A 504 -25.85 26.44 4.47
N ALA A 505 -24.88 26.49 5.40
CA ALA A 505 -24.14 25.32 5.85
C ALA A 505 -24.98 24.38 6.75
N ALA A 506 -25.91 24.93 7.55
CA ALA A 506 -26.84 24.14 8.36
C ALA A 506 -27.95 23.47 7.53
N ALA A 507 -28.49 24.16 6.50
CA ALA A 507 -29.52 23.58 5.62
C ALA A 507 -28.99 22.49 4.68
N ALA A 508 -27.68 22.46 4.40
CA ALA A 508 -27.04 21.37 3.65
C ALA A 508 -26.69 20.14 4.52
N ALA A 509 -26.84 20.24 5.85
CA ALA A 509 -26.51 19.18 6.81
C ALA A 509 -27.76 18.48 7.42
N THR A 510 -28.98 18.80 6.96
CA THR A 510 -30.24 18.25 7.52
C THR A 510 -31.11 17.53 6.48
N THR A 511 -30.52 16.82 5.52
CA THR A 511 -31.27 15.92 4.61
C THR A 511 -30.82 14.47 4.62
N ASN A 512 -30.11 14.00 5.65
CA ASN A 512 -29.91 12.55 5.87
C ASN A 512 -29.71 12.23 7.36
N ALA A 513 -30.81 12.30 8.13
CA ALA A 513 -31.01 11.57 9.38
C ALA A 513 -32.49 11.71 9.78
N GLY A 514 -33.27 10.65 9.62
CA GLY A 514 -34.62 10.52 10.19
C GLY A 514 -34.62 9.41 11.23
N ASP A 515 -34.74 9.82 12.50
CA ASP A 515 -35.19 9.06 13.69
C ASP A 515 -36.59 8.44 13.46
N GLY A 516 -37.09 7.48 14.25
CA GLY A 516 -36.69 7.01 15.58
C GLY A 516 -37.74 6.01 16.14
N SER A 517 -37.53 5.54 17.36
CA SER A 517 -38.36 4.55 18.06
C SER A 517 -39.24 5.14 19.19
N THR A 518 -40.46 4.59 19.31
CA THR A 518 -41.33 4.34 20.49
C THR A 518 -41.96 5.50 21.30
N ASN A 519 -43.31 5.51 21.36
CA ASN A 519 -44.10 5.15 22.56
C ASN A 519 -45.61 4.96 22.27
N GLU A 520 -46.21 3.96 22.95
CA GLU A 520 -47.66 3.65 23.08
C GLU A 520 -48.40 4.77 23.87
N ALA A 521 -49.72 5.01 23.77
CA ALA A 521 -50.84 4.08 23.94
C ALA A 521 -52.21 4.58 23.40
N VAL A 522 -52.97 3.61 22.86
CA VAL A 522 -54.44 3.32 22.92
C VAL A 522 -55.49 4.38 22.56
N ALA A 523 -56.24 4.14 21.45
CA ALA A 523 -57.67 3.72 21.48
C ALA A 523 -58.30 3.55 20.07
N THR A 524 -58.83 2.34 19.83
CA THR A 524 -60.04 1.95 19.07
C THR A 524 -60.30 2.42 17.61
N GLY A 525 -60.41 1.42 16.72
CA GLY A 525 -61.61 1.23 15.87
C GLY A 525 -61.51 1.46 14.35
N GLY A 526 -61.57 0.38 13.57
CA GLY A 526 -62.48 0.29 12.40
C GLY A 526 -61.94 0.45 10.96
N VAL A 527 -61.92 -0.68 10.26
CA VAL A 527 -62.36 -0.92 8.85
C VAL A 527 -61.51 -0.41 7.64
N GLU A 528 -61.27 -1.41 6.77
CA GLU A 528 -60.85 -1.47 5.36
C GLU A 528 -61.11 -0.26 4.43
N LYS A 529 -60.15 0.04 3.54
CA LYS A 529 -60.30 -0.10 2.06
C LYS A 529 -59.05 0.32 1.27
N ALA A 530 -58.96 -0.27 0.08
CA ALA A 530 -57.90 -0.21 -0.91
C ALA A 530 -57.83 1.10 -1.72
N SER A 531 -56.68 1.27 -2.40
CA SER A 531 -56.53 1.59 -3.84
C SER A 531 -55.82 2.90 -4.25
N THR A 532 -55.00 2.73 -5.30
CA THR A 532 -54.55 3.68 -6.35
C THR A 532 -53.37 4.65 -6.14
N ALA A 533 -52.29 4.37 -6.88
CA ALA A 533 -51.39 5.36 -7.49
C ALA A 533 -52.06 6.00 -8.72
N PRO A 534 -51.57 7.16 -9.25
CA PRO A 534 -50.61 7.09 -10.37
C PRO A 534 -49.61 8.27 -10.56
N GLN A 535 -48.44 7.91 -11.10
CA GLN A 535 -47.62 8.51 -12.18
C GLN A 535 -47.19 10.01 -12.26
N GLN A 536 -45.86 10.15 -12.41
CA GLN A 536 -45.05 10.92 -13.40
C GLN A 536 -45.27 12.44 -13.64
N LYS A 537 -44.15 13.19 -13.61
CA LYS A 537 -43.71 14.13 -14.69
C LYS A 537 -42.29 14.71 -14.47
N LYS A 538 -41.42 14.54 -15.48
CA LYS A 538 -40.32 15.46 -15.87
C LYS A 538 -40.93 16.60 -16.73
N PRO A 539 -40.33 17.81 -16.86
CA PRO A 539 -39.39 18.03 -17.98
C PRO A 539 -38.30 19.14 -17.83
N ALA A 540 -37.34 19.04 -18.75
CA ALA A 540 -36.68 20.10 -19.55
C ALA A 540 -35.51 20.97 -19.01
N ALA A 541 -34.54 21.09 -19.91
CA ALA A 541 -33.33 21.90 -19.90
C ALA A 541 -33.53 23.27 -20.59
N LYS A 542 -32.70 24.28 -20.24
CA LYS A 542 -31.85 25.08 -21.16
C LYS A 542 -31.27 26.34 -20.49
N LYS A 543 -29.96 26.55 -20.76
CA LYS A 543 -29.23 27.80 -21.09
C LYS A 543 -29.45 29.06 -20.21
N ASN A 544 -28.36 29.58 -19.64
CA ASN A 544 -27.72 30.77 -20.20
C ASN A 544 -26.33 31.07 -19.61
N ALA A 545 -25.48 31.56 -20.50
CA ALA A 545 -24.13 32.04 -20.26
C ALA A 545 -24.11 33.57 -20.08
N LYS A 546 -22.93 34.07 -19.69
CA LYS A 546 -22.38 35.46 -19.76
C LYS A 546 -22.63 36.40 -18.59
N ASN A 547 -21.57 36.64 -17.80
CA ASN A 547 -20.82 37.91 -17.67
C ASN A 547 -19.96 37.82 -16.38
N ASN A 548 -18.64 37.62 -16.47
CA ASN A 548 -17.54 38.55 -16.81
C ASN A 548 -17.01 39.38 -15.61
N ALA A 549 -15.68 39.34 -15.52
CA ALA A 549 -14.74 40.34 -14.98
C ALA A 549 -14.39 40.38 -13.46
N ASN A 550 -13.10 40.11 -13.24
CA ASN A 550 -12.13 40.82 -12.39
C ASN A 550 -12.35 40.92 -10.86
N ASN A 551 -11.46 40.28 -10.10
CA ASN A 551 -10.32 41.01 -9.52
C ASN A 551 -9.27 40.08 -8.86
N ASN A 552 -8.02 40.46 -9.11
CA ASN A 552 -6.76 39.87 -8.70
C ASN A 552 -6.37 40.37 -7.29
N HIS A 553 -5.78 39.53 -6.43
CA HIS A 553 -4.40 39.69 -5.91
C HIS A 553 -4.06 38.83 -4.66
N ASN A 554 -3.00 38.03 -4.86
CA ASN A 554 -1.81 37.76 -4.02
C ASN A 554 -1.90 37.41 -2.53
N ALA A 555 -1.39 36.21 -2.20
CA ALA A 555 -0.18 36.06 -1.38
C ALA A 555 0.47 34.67 -1.59
N GLU A 556 1.76 34.69 -1.95
CA GLU A 556 2.69 33.57 -2.19
C GLU A 556 3.20 32.88 -0.91
N ARG A 557 3.62 31.60 -1.09
CA ARG A 557 4.80 30.85 -0.54
C ARG A 557 4.38 29.37 -0.42
N ASP A 558 5.02 28.36 -1.00
CA ASP A 558 6.42 28.17 -1.38
C ASP A 558 6.60 27.29 -2.62
N LEU A 559 7.72 27.51 -3.29
CA LEU A 559 8.21 26.88 -4.52
C LEU A 559 8.99 25.59 -4.25
N ALA A 560 8.71 24.53 -5.00
CA ALA A 560 9.72 23.55 -5.45
C ALA A 560 9.25 22.76 -6.69
N ASN A 561 9.33 23.45 -7.82
CA ASN A 561 9.87 23.00 -9.11
C ASN A 561 9.69 21.55 -9.59
N GLY A 562 8.97 21.42 -10.71
CA GLY A 562 9.03 20.28 -11.61
C GLY A 562 8.29 20.60 -12.92
N ASN A 563 8.87 21.43 -13.79
CA ASN A 563 8.31 21.71 -15.11
C ASN A 563 9.02 20.86 -16.18
N ALA A 564 8.30 19.87 -16.71
CA ALA A 564 8.58 19.29 -18.01
C ALA A 564 7.74 20.02 -19.07
N ASN A 565 8.44 20.38 -20.12
CA ASN A 565 7.99 21.13 -21.27
C ASN A 565 7.45 20.13 -22.32
N THR A 566 6.25 20.34 -22.86
CA THR A 566 5.83 19.71 -24.11
C THR A 566 5.29 20.78 -25.05
N ASN A 567 6.08 21.06 -26.08
CA ASN A 567 5.61 21.66 -27.32
C ASN A 567 5.12 20.53 -28.24
N ALA A 568 3.92 20.70 -28.82
CA ALA A 568 3.52 20.00 -30.03
C ALA A 568 3.15 21.05 -31.10
N LYS A 569 3.72 20.86 -32.29
CA LYS A 569 3.58 21.65 -33.51
C LYS A 569 2.32 21.25 -34.29
N THR A 570 1.80 22.18 -35.09
CA THR A 570 1.08 21.90 -36.34
C THR A 570 1.50 22.89 -37.44
N SER A 571 1.64 22.33 -38.66
CA SER A 571 2.04 22.85 -39.98
C SER A 571 0.99 23.76 -40.64
N SER A 572 1.26 24.67 -41.61
CA SER A 572 1.70 24.47 -43.02
C SER A 572 1.89 25.85 -43.78
N PRO A 573 2.41 25.91 -45.04
CA PRO A 573 3.32 26.96 -45.62
C PRO A 573 2.67 27.84 -46.75
N PRO A 574 3.37 28.47 -47.74
CA PRO A 574 4.78 28.89 -47.96
C PRO A 574 4.98 30.37 -48.45
N ALA A 575 6.19 30.96 -48.35
CA ALA A 575 6.78 31.89 -49.36
C ALA A 575 8.20 32.38 -49.01
N ALA A 576 9.06 32.33 -50.04
CA ALA A 576 10.38 32.93 -50.33
C ALA A 576 11.17 33.78 -49.29
N ASP A 577 12.35 33.26 -48.97
CA ASP A 577 13.71 33.83 -49.09
C ASP A 577 14.02 35.30 -48.70
N ASN A 578 14.84 35.47 -47.65
CA ASN A 578 16.18 36.10 -47.74
C ASN A 578 16.89 36.04 -46.37
N GLY A 579 18.12 35.55 -46.38
CA GLY A 579 18.85 35.12 -45.18
C GLY A 579 19.51 36.21 -44.34
N VAL A 580 19.77 35.84 -43.08
CA VAL A 580 21.04 36.11 -42.38
C VAL A 580 21.38 34.86 -41.57
N ALA A 581 22.52 34.23 -41.90
CA ALA A 581 23.05 33.08 -41.20
C ALA A 581 23.46 33.46 -39.75
N VAL A 582 22.98 32.71 -38.76
CA VAL A 582 23.53 32.76 -37.39
C VAL A 582 24.41 31.53 -37.19
N ALA A 583 25.69 31.79 -36.93
CA ALA A 583 26.76 30.82 -36.80
C ALA A 583 26.49 29.73 -35.74
N LYS A 584 26.73 28.46 -36.11
CA LYS A 584 26.96 27.36 -35.14
C LYS A 584 28.28 27.63 -34.41
N VAL A 585 28.23 27.77 -33.09
CA VAL A 585 29.43 27.90 -32.24
C VAL A 585 30.13 26.54 -32.15
N ALA A 586 31.43 26.51 -32.46
CA ALA A 586 32.28 25.34 -32.30
C ALA A 586 32.40 24.92 -30.83
N PRO A 587 32.48 23.61 -30.51
CA PRO A 587 32.63 23.13 -29.14
C PRO A 587 33.97 23.56 -28.53
N THR A 588 33.96 23.94 -27.25
CA THR A 588 35.15 24.44 -26.53
C THR A 588 36.13 23.34 -26.11
N GLY A 589 35.85 22.07 -26.46
CA GLY A 589 36.69 20.91 -26.14
C GLY A 589 36.53 20.38 -24.71
N ASP A 590 35.90 21.13 -23.79
CA ASP A 590 35.63 20.73 -22.40
C ASP A 590 34.11 20.47 -22.16
N PRO A 591 33.70 19.21 -21.88
CA PRO A 591 32.30 18.85 -21.63
C PRO A 591 31.64 19.61 -20.46
N ALA A 592 32.41 20.09 -19.48
CA ALA A 592 31.89 20.84 -18.34
C ALA A 592 31.60 22.31 -18.71
N LYS A 593 32.47 22.94 -19.50
CA LYS A 593 32.27 24.30 -20.03
C LYS A 593 31.07 24.34 -20.98
N ASP A 594 30.95 23.38 -21.89
CA ASP A 594 29.84 23.31 -22.86
C ASP A 594 28.47 23.13 -22.17
N LYS A 595 28.41 22.38 -21.05
CA LYS A 595 27.19 22.27 -20.23
C LYS A 595 26.83 23.60 -19.56
N LYS A 596 27.81 24.33 -19.01
CA LYS A 596 27.58 25.66 -18.40
C LYS A 596 27.13 26.68 -19.44
N ILE A 597 27.73 26.71 -20.63
CA ILE A 597 27.34 27.59 -21.74
C ILE A 597 25.87 27.33 -22.13
N LYS A 598 25.47 26.06 -22.30
CA LYS A 598 24.06 25.70 -22.60
C LYS A 598 23.09 26.13 -21.50
N LEU A 599 23.50 26.02 -20.23
CA LEU A 599 22.66 26.42 -19.09
C LEU A 599 22.46 27.94 -19.04
N ILE A 600 23.53 28.72 -19.26
CA ILE A 600 23.49 30.19 -19.27
C ILE A 600 22.67 30.68 -20.47
N GLN A 601 22.84 30.09 -21.66
CA GLN A 601 22.03 30.40 -22.83
C GLN A 601 20.53 30.15 -22.60
N LYS A 602 20.17 29.06 -21.90
CA LYS A 602 18.79 28.79 -21.53
C LYS A 602 18.23 29.88 -20.61
N LYS A 603 18.99 30.31 -19.60
CA LYS A 603 18.60 31.40 -18.69
C LYS A 603 18.42 32.74 -19.42
N LEU A 604 19.31 33.07 -20.37
CA LEU A 604 19.18 34.28 -21.18
C LEU A 604 17.92 34.26 -22.08
N LYS A 605 17.56 33.09 -22.61
CA LYS A 605 16.31 32.92 -23.38
C LYS A 605 15.07 33.13 -22.51
N ASP A 606 15.08 32.62 -21.29
CA ASP A 606 13.98 32.83 -20.34
C ASP A 606 13.84 34.31 -19.93
N ILE A 607 14.98 35.02 -19.77
CA ILE A 607 14.98 36.47 -19.50
C ILE A 607 14.43 37.27 -20.69
N LYS A 608 14.75 36.89 -21.94
CA LYS A 608 14.19 37.54 -23.13
C LYS A 608 12.65 37.48 -23.15
N VAL A 609 12.07 36.33 -22.78
CA VAL A 609 10.61 36.17 -22.67
C VAL A 609 10.04 37.03 -21.55
N LEU A 610 10.77 37.23 -20.44
CA LEU A 610 10.35 38.14 -19.36
C LEU A 610 10.38 39.62 -19.79
N LYS A 611 11.38 40.02 -20.59
CA LYS A 611 11.44 41.38 -21.20
C LYS A 611 10.28 41.64 -22.14
N GLU A 612 9.97 40.68 -23.02
CA GLU A 612 8.81 40.78 -23.93
C GLU A 612 7.48 40.86 -23.17
N LYS A 613 7.35 40.18 -22.03
CA LYS A 613 6.18 40.33 -21.14
C LYS A 613 6.12 41.70 -20.46
N HIS A 614 7.27 42.24 -20.06
CA HIS A 614 7.37 43.57 -19.46
C HIS A 614 7.00 44.69 -20.47
N GLU A 615 7.48 44.59 -21.70
CA GLU A 615 7.14 45.52 -22.79
C GLU A 615 5.66 45.46 -23.18
N ARG A 616 5.01 44.30 -23.00
CA ARG A 616 3.55 44.16 -23.14
C ARG A 616 2.75 44.71 -21.96
N GLY A 617 3.40 45.32 -20.97
CA GLY A 617 2.75 45.96 -19.82
C GLY A 617 2.27 44.99 -18.73
N GLU A 618 2.71 43.72 -18.76
CA GLU A 618 2.40 42.76 -17.69
C GLU A 618 3.21 43.07 -16.42
N ALA A 619 2.55 43.10 -15.27
CA ALA A 619 3.19 43.32 -13.98
C ALA A 619 4.06 42.11 -13.59
N LEU A 620 5.38 42.31 -13.52
CA LEU A 620 6.34 41.29 -13.10
C LEU A 620 6.47 41.24 -11.58
N VAL A 621 6.54 40.04 -11.01
CA VAL A 621 6.80 39.82 -9.57
C VAL A 621 8.27 40.17 -9.26
N GLN A 622 8.58 40.63 -8.05
CA GLN A 622 9.93 41.07 -7.62
C GLN A 622 11.05 40.10 -8.03
N THR A 623 10.82 38.79 -7.89
CA THR A 623 11.78 37.73 -8.26
C THR A 623 12.06 37.66 -9.77
N GLN A 624 11.09 38.04 -10.62
CA GLN A 624 11.24 38.10 -12.07
C GLN A 624 12.03 39.35 -12.51
N LEU A 625 11.82 40.49 -11.84
CA LEU A 625 12.66 41.69 -12.03
C LEU A 625 14.13 41.43 -11.66
N ILE A 626 14.39 40.75 -10.53
CA ILE A 626 15.76 40.39 -10.13
C ILE A 626 16.42 39.49 -11.18
N LYS A 627 15.67 38.52 -11.74
CA LYS A 627 16.17 37.68 -12.85
C LYS A 627 16.44 38.50 -14.11
N MET A 628 15.57 39.45 -14.47
CA MET A 628 15.79 40.32 -15.62
C MET A 628 17.03 41.20 -15.44
N ASN A 629 17.25 41.74 -14.24
CA ASN A 629 18.42 42.57 -13.92
C ASN A 629 19.75 41.79 -13.90
N SER A 630 19.71 40.46 -13.72
CA SER A 630 20.89 39.59 -13.78
C SER A 630 21.43 39.31 -15.19
N GLU A 631 20.76 39.79 -16.24
CA GLU A 631 21.12 39.54 -17.64
C GLU A 631 22.53 39.99 -18.00
N SER A 632 22.93 41.19 -17.57
CA SER A 632 24.25 41.74 -17.86
C SER A 632 25.38 40.90 -17.25
N VAL A 633 25.13 40.29 -16.09
CA VAL A 633 26.08 39.38 -15.42
C VAL A 633 26.19 38.06 -16.18
N LEU A 634 25.06 37.50 -16.64
CA LEU A 634 25.02 36.25 -17.40
C LEU A 634 25.65 36.40 -18.80
N ILE A 635 25.53 37.57 -19.43
CA ILE A 635 26.20 37.86 -20.71
C ILE A 635 27.71 37.93 -20.51
N LYS A 636 28.20 38.63 -19.47
CA LYS A 636 29.63 38.67 -19.13
C LYS A 636 30.20 37.29 -18.78
N GLU A 637 29.45 36.46 -18.05
CA GLU A 637 29.84 35.09 -17.73
C GLU A 637 29.90 34.21 -18.99
N LEU A 638 28.98 34.40 -19.93
CA LEU A 638 28.96 33.70 -21.21
C LEU A 638 30.11 34.12 -22.13
N GLU A 639 30.50 35.40 -22.12
CA GLU A 639 31.68 35.90 -22.86
C GLU A 639 32.98 35.37 -22.25
N ALA A 640 33.11 35.39 -20.92
CA ALA A 640 34.28 34.83 -20.22
C ALA A 640 34.47 33.33 -20.51
N LEU A 641 33.38 32.57 -20.63
CA LEU A 641 33.41 31.14 -20.98
C LEU A 641 33.69 30.87 -22.47
N LYS A 642 33.57 31.88 -23.34
CA LYS A 642 33.87 31.76 -24.78
C LYS A 642 35.30 32.22 -25.14
N VAL A 643 35.93 33.03 -24.29
CA VAL A 643 37.27 33.59 -24.51
C VAL A 643 38.39 32.70 -23.91
N ALA A 644 38.04 31.59 -23.21
CA ALA A 644 38.98 30.76 -22.44
C ALA A 644 39.01 29.28 -22.80
#